data_AF-A0AA36JSA2-F1
#
_entry.id   AF-A0AA36JSA2-F1
#
_cell.length_a   1.000
_cell.length_b   1.000
_cell.length_c   1.000
_cell.angle_alpha   90.00
_cell.angle_beta   90.00
_cell.angle_gamma   90.00
#
_symmetry.space_group_name_H-M   'P 1'
#
loop_
_entity.id
_entity.type
_entity.pdbx_description
1 polymer ?
#
loop_
_entity_poly.entity_id
_entity_poly.type
_entity_poly.pdbx_seq_one_letter_code
_entity_poly.pdbx_strand_id
1 'polypeptide(L)'
;MRSESLAAAVPPFPRCRELSRRRVGLQLLRMFALEGQRRVMRRELEAMQMAKISHQEVVEFRQARRMAEKRVDPATGEAVTLKELMAHYKGTYKKRELEDYWDGYCKAPKSKNSKAKKTKEQKPEPKAKAKAAAKATAKAKPAAKPATKPAVKPEESKGVSVGKDGGASALAKLRTFSKCVLGEYVWLDADGVTRSKTMTMTARPTKVADLKVWNYDGSSTGQADGSNSEVLLKPRAIFNDPFRGYPHVMVLADAWNAWDDQPAKNNSRVACAETMDMYRTLDPWFGIEQEYTLMKPGKVGMKSAVPLGFNADGSEPAAQGPYYTGAGFNVAIGRPVADEHYKMCLEAGVKISGINAEVMPGQWEFQVGPCRGIEMGDHLTMARYIMLRVTEKHDCVCSFDPKPKEGDWNGAGCHTNFSVSPMRAPGGYDCIIKVCEAFGKVAKQHILEYGEDNDKRLTGKHETCDINTFKYGVANRGASIRIPRDAEKEGRGYMEDRRPGANCDPYRVTSIIMKTTGECLSAETIEAGGKMHSAFVFIKPHAVYEKVKTLVKDKLVAEGMTIKSEGQIKADMIDKKKLIDTHYGAIAAKAVSMKPSQLTVQTKAQDEFEKMFGVAWSKVMEDGLVFNAMDGAKKLGVSPDELGKKYDALKKGVDIIKFGGGFYCGKVDDIYVINGFYMNMRSKFTAKGASIYYYEVEWPAEKMKWEDFRGKLLGPTDPATAPSGSLRNEIYNKWVELGLQAQPDTGDNGVHASASPFESLAERCNWIRASITKDAFGKALLASGIKMPKIKEWFNDPAVSFEGDKKSIFDLLEDKDAAECLKKCKAIAAENP
;
A
#
# COMPACT_ATOMS: atom_id res chain seq x y z
N MET A 1 -54.09 52.93 -44.74
CA MET A 1 -52.76 53.53 -44.55
C MET A 1 -52.17 52.96 -43.26
N ARG A 2 -50.95 52.40 -43.33
CA ARG A 2 -49.84 52.34 -42.33
C ARG A 2 -50.18 52.11 -40.85
N SER A 3 -49.48 51.34 -40.01
CA SER A 3 -48.22 50.56 -40.03
C SER A 3 -48.00 50.06 -38.58
N GLU A 4 -47.41 48.86 -38.41
CA GLU A 4 -46.43 48.41 -37.36
C GLU A 4 -46.67 48.75 -35.86
N SER A 5 -46.51 47.86 -34.88
CA SER A 5 -45.34 47.01 -34.60
C SER A 5 -45.65 45.91 -33.56
N LEU A 6 -44.96 44.78 -33.69
CA LEU A 6 -44.86 43.68 -32.71
C LEU A 6 -43.68 43.94 -31.77
N ALA A 7 -43.88 43.81 -30.46
CA ALA A 7 -42.82 43.47 -29.51
C ALA A 7 -43.37 42.53 -28.43
N ALA A 8 -42.85 41.31 -28.40
CA ALA A 8 -43.21 40.25 -27.48
C ALA A 8 -42.73 40.56 -26.05
N ALA A 9 -43.63 40.41 -25.08
CA ALA A 9 -43.36 40.58 -23.66
C ALA A 9 -42.59 39.37 -23.08
N VAL A 10 -41.46 39.65 -22.43
CA VAL A 10 -40.68 38.69 -21.61
C VAL A 10 -41.39 38.51 -20.26
N PRO A 11 -41.55 37.27 -19.72
CA PRO A 11 -42.27 37.05 -18.47
C PRO A 11 -41.47 37.47 -17.22
N PRO A 12 -42.15 37.81 -16.11
CA PRO A 12 -41.55 38.48 -14.95
C PRO A 12 -40.81 37.53 -13.99
N PHE A 13 -39.78 38.09 -13.32
CA PHE A 13 -39.05 37.50 -12.18
C PHE A 13 -40.02 37.20 -11.00
N PRO A 14 -40.01 36.00 -10.37
CA PRO A 14 -40.93 35.72 -9.27
C PRO A 14 -40.52 36.47 -7.99
N ARG A 15 -41.40 37.35 -7.49
CA ARG A 15 -41.27 38.06 -6.21
C ARG A 15 -41.66 37.18 -5.02
N CYS A 16 -40.92 37.41 -3.95
CA CYS A 16 -40.99 36.85 -2.61
C CYS A 16 -42.36 37.09 -1.92
N ARG A 17 -43.18 36.04 -1.74
CA ARG A 17 -44.22 35.95 -0.70
C ARG A 17 -44.71 34.50 -0.54
N GLU A 18 -43.91 33.66 0.13
CA GLU A 18 -44.38 32.40 0.73
C GLU A 18 -43.42 31.97 1.86
N LEU A 19 -43.40 32.76 2.93
CA LEU A 19 -42.60 32.54 4.14
C LEU A 19 -43.51 32.11 5.31
N SER A 20 -43.78 30.81 5.42
CA SER A 20 -44.03 30.19 6.75
C SER A 20 -43.80 28.67 6.83
N ARG A 21 -43.42 27.96 5.76
CA ARG A 21 -43.22 26.49 5.82
C ARG A 21 -41.86 25.93 5.35
N ARG A 22 -40.82 26.75 5.17
CA ARG A 22 -39.48 26.28 4.74
C ARG A 22 -38.32 26.78 5.59
N ARG A 23 -38.31 26.46 6.88
CA ARG A 23 -37.13 26.67 7.75
C ARG A 23 -36.20 25.46 7.88
N VAL A 24 -36.59 24.28 7.42
CA VAL A 24 -35.78 23.03 7.54
C VAL A 24 -34.94 22.74 6.27
N GLY A 25 -35.40 23.15 5.08
CA GLY A 25 -34.67 22.90 3.82
C GLY A 25 -33.45 23.80 3.55
N LEU A 26 -33.39 25.00 4.14
CA LEU A 26 -32.30 25.95 3.90
C LEU A 26 -30.99 25.59 4.64
N GLN A 27 -31.08 24.80 5.72
CA GLN A 27 -29.92 24.37 6.50
C GLN A 27 -29.16 23.23 5.81
N LEU A 28 -29.89 22.30 5.18
CA LEU A 28 -29.33 21.21 4.37
C LEU A 28 -28.64 21.70 3.09
N LEU A 29 -29.24 22.67 2.39
CA LEU A 29 -28.63 23.26 1.18
C LEU A 29 -27.36 24.05 1.48
N ARG A 30 -27.26 24.70 2.65
CA ARG A 30 -26.02 25.35 3.11
C ARG A 30 -24.91 24.34 3.44
N MET A 31 -25.26 23.17 3.99
CA MET A 31 -24.30 22.10 4.27
C MET A 31 -23.74 21.48 2.99
N PHE A 32 -24.60 21.17 1.99
CA PHE A 32 -24.14 20.64 0.70
C PHE A 32 -23.28 21.62 -0.10
N ALA A 33 -23.58 22.93 -0.03
CA ALA A 33 -22.77 23.97 -0.67
C ALA A 33 -21.38 24.13 -0.02
N LEU A 34 -21.30 24.03 1.31
CA LEU A 34 -20.04 24.06 2.06
C LEU A 34 -19.16 22.82 1.79
N GLU A 35 -19.78 21.67 1.57
CA GLU A 35 -19.07 20.41 1.30
C GLU A 35 -18.52 20.35 -0.14
N GLY A 36 -19.27 20.89 -1.10
CA GLY A 36 -18.79 21.12 -2.47
C GLY A 36 -17.61 22.10 -2.52
N GLN A 37 -17.68 23.21 -1.78
CA GLN A 37 -16.56 24.16 -1.66
C GLN A 37 -15.33 23.55 -0.99
N ARG A 38 -15.51 22.67 0.01
CA ARG A 38 -14.40 21.97 0.71
C ARG A 38 -13.72 20.91 -0.16
N ARG A 39 -14.44 20.24 -1.07
CA ARG A 39 -13.85 19.26 -2.02
C ARG A 39 -13.01 19.93 -3.10
N VAL A 40 -13.45 21.07 -3.61
CA VAL A 40 -12.66 21.88 -4.56
C VAL A 40 -11.41 22.43 -3.87
N MET A 41 -11.55 22.93 -2.64
CA MET A 41 -10.42 23.43 -1.85
C MET A 41 -9.37 22.34 -1.56
N ARG A 42 -9.79 21.09 -1.34
CA ARG A 42 -8.89 19.94 -1.06
C ARG A 42 -8.08 19.51 -2.30
N ARG A 43 -8.75 19.42 -3.46
CA ARG A 43 -8.08 19.11 -4.75
C ARG A 43 -7.14 20.23 -5.21
N GLU A 44 -7.48 21.49 -4.91
CA GLU A 44 -6.62 22.63 -5.24
C GLU A 44 -5.44 22.77 -4.27
N LEU A 45 -5.58 22.38 -3.00
CA LEU A 45 -4.46 22.35 -2.04
C LEU A 45 -3.43 21.26 -2.40
N GLU A 46 -3.91 20.12 -2.89
CA GLU A 46 -3.08 19.04 -3.44
C GLU A 46 -2.33 19.50 -4.71
N ALA A 47 -2.97 20.33 -5.55
CA ALA A 47 -2.30 20.98 -6.68
C ALA A 47 -1.33 22.12 -6.25
N MET A 48 -1.62 22.83 -5.15
CA MET A 48 -0.76 23.87 -4.58
C MET A 48 0.54 23.31 -4.00
N GLN A 49 0.50 22.11 -3.41
CA GLN A 49 1.71 21.40 -2.94
C GLN A 49 2.66 21.05 -4.09
N MET A 50 2.16 20.96 -5.32
CA MET A 50 2.96 20.63 -6.51
C MET A 50 3.58 21.84 -7.23
N ALA A 51 3.14 23.09 -6.96
CA ALA A 51 3.47 24.23 -7.85
C ALA A 51 4.20 25.45 -7.25
N LYS A 52 4.39 25.59 -5.92
CA LYS A 52 5.12 26.72 -5.28
C LYS A 52 4.74 28.14 -5.81
N ILE A 53 3.45 28.48 -5.87
CA ILE A 53 2.97 29.83 -6.27
C ILE A 53 2.46 30.60 -5.04
N SER A 54 2.64 31.93 -4.99
CA SER A 54 2.22 32.75 -3.85
C SER A 54 0.70 32.96 -3.78
N HIS A 55 0.17 33.23 -2.59
CA HIS A 55 -1.27 33.41 -2.36
C HIS A 55 -1.86 34.57 -3.19
N GLN A 56 -1.08 35.63 -3.43
CA GLN A 56 -1.52 36.82 -4.15
C GLN A 56 -1.71 36.54 -5.66
N GLU A 57 -0.78 35.80 -6.27
CA GLU A 57 -0.84 35.40 -7.69
C GLU A 57 -2.05 34.48 -7.97
N VAL A 58 -2.45 33.67 -7.00
CA VAL A 58 -3.63 32.80 -7.09
C VAL A 58 -4.93 33.60 -7.07
N VAL A 59 -5.01 34.67 -6.27
CA VAL A 59 -6.19 35.54 -6.22
C VAL A 59 -6.38 36.27 -7.54
N GLU A 60 -5.29 36.77 -8.14
CA GLU A 60 -5.31 37.46 -9.43
C GLU A 60 -5.66 36.50 -10.59
N PHE A 61 -5.07 35.31 -10.62
CA PHE A 61 -5.40 34.28 -11.61
C PHE A 61 -6.86 33.82 -11.53
N ARG A 62 -7.39 33.66 -10.31
CA ARG A 62 -8.82 33.32 -10.08
C ARG A 62 -9.76 34.41 -10.58
N GLN A 63 -9.44 35.69 -10.32
CA GLN A 63 -10.26 36.80 -10.80
C GLN A 63 -10.23 36.93 -12.32
N ALA A 64 -9.05 36.78 -12.95
CA ALA A 64 -8.91 36.82 -14.41
C ALA A 64 -9.72 35.69 -15.09
N ARG A 65 -9.63 34.47 -14.56
CA ARG A 65 -10.34 33.31 -15.12
C ARG A 65 -11.85 33.40 -14.92
N ARG A 66 -12.33 33.89 -13.77
CA ARG A 66 -13.76 34.11 -13.50
C ARG A 66 -14.36 35.16 -14.44
N MET A 67 -13.59 36.19 -14.79
CA MET A 67 -14.04 37.25 -15.70
C MET A 67 -14.04 36.83 -17.18
N ALA A 68 -13.24 35.83 -17.56
CA ALA A 68 -13.12 35.32 -18.92
C ALA A 68 -14.03 34.11 -19.23
N GLU A 69 -14.58 33.46 -18.22
CA GLU A 69 -15.48 32.31 -18.38
C GLU A 69 -16.81 32.73 -19.04
N LYS A 70 -17.25 31.99 -20.06
CA LYS A 70 -18.56 32.16 -20.70
C LYS A 70 -19.57 31.16 -20.14
N ARG A 71 -20.71 31.65 -19.67
CA ARG A 71 -21.84 30.85 -19.20
C ARG A 71 -23.12 31.30 -19.91
N VAL A 72 -24.04 30.36 -20.09
CA VAL A 72 -25.35 30.62 -20.68
C VAL A 72 -26.23 31.30 -19.64
N ASP A 73 -26.67 32.51 -19.93
CA ASP A 73 -27.68 33.20 -19.14
C ASP A 73 -29.05 32.56 -19.41
N PRO A 74 -29.70 31.96 -18.40
CA PRO A 74 -30.99 31.30 -18.60
C PRO A 74 -32.13 32.26 -18.99
N ALA A 75 -31.97 33.57 -18.81
CA ALA A 75 -32.98 34.56 -19.21
C ALA A 75 -32.95 34.86 -20.71
N THR A 76 -31.78 34.88 -21.34
CA THR A 76 -31.60 35.22 -22.77
C THR A 76 -31.24 34.01 -23.63
N GLY A 77 -30.73 32.94 -23.02
CA GLY A 77 -30.21 31.76 -23.71
C GLY A 77 -28.82 31.97 -24.34
N GLU A 78 -28.22 33.14 -24.17
CA GLU A 78 -26.94 33.50 -24.78
C GLU A 78 -25.75 33.18 -23.86
N ALA A 79 -24.62 32.78 -24.47
CA ALA A 79 -23.38 32.55 -23.75
C ALA A 79 -22.60 33.86 -23.57
N VAL A 80 -22.68 34.43 -22.38
CA VAL A 80 -22.07 35.72 -22.01
C VAL A 80 -20.99 35.50 -20.95
N THR A 81 -20.04 36.43 -20.82
CA THR A 81 -19.10 36.51 -19.68
C THR A 81 -19.72 37.25 -18.50
N LEU A 82 -19.17 37.11 -17.29
CA LEU A 82 -19.67 37.85 -16.12
C LEU A 82 -19.63 39.37 -16.34
N LYS A 83 -18.62 39.86 -17.06
CA LYS A 83 -18.50 41.28 -17.43
C LYS A 83 -19.61 41.72 -18.40
N GLU A 84 -19.91 40.91 -19.40
CA GLU A 84 -20.99 41.17 -20.37
C GLU A 84 -22.36 41.09 -19.71
N LEU A 85 -22.59 40.11 -18.83
CA LEU A 85 -23.81 39.99 -18.03
C LEU A 85 -24.01 41.23 -17.14
N MET A 86 -22.95 41.67 -16.45
CA MET A 86 -22.99 42.88 -15.62
C MET A 86 -23.24 44.16 -16.43
N ALA A 87 -22.73 44.22 -17.65
CA ALA A 87 -22.99 45.34 -18.56
C ALA A 87 -24.45 45.32 -19.07
N HIS A 88 -24.96 44.13 -19.40
CA HIS A 88 -26.32 43.94 -19.93
C HIS A 88 -27.40 44.32 -18.91
N TYR A 89 -27.16 44.03 -17.62
CA TYR A 89 -28.09 44.35 -16.53
C TYR A 89 -27.67 45.57 -15.69
N LYS A 90 -26.76 46.40 -16.22
CA LYS A 90 -26.22 47.57 -15.53
C LYS A 90 -27.34 48.59 -15.25
N GLY A 91 -27.49 48.96 -13.98
CA GLY A 91 -28.51 49.92 -13.52
C GLY A 91 -29.83 49.27 -13.07
N THR A 92 -30.03 47.98 -13.35
CA THR A 92 -31.25 47.25 -12.98
C THR A 92 -31.07 46.41 -11.71
N TYR A 93 -29.87 45.83 -11.50
CA TYR A 93 -29.55 45.00 -10.34
C TYR A 93 -28.20 45.37 -9.73
N LYS A 94 -28.01 45.15 -8.42
CA LYS A 94 -26.74 45.44 -7.76
C LYS A 94 -25.69 44.40 -8.15
N LYS A 95 -24.42 44.83 -8.19
CA LYS A 95 -23.28 43.98 -8.58
C LYS A 95 -23.28 42.61 -7.89
N ARG A 96 -23.53 42.58 -6.57
CA ARG A 96 -23.53 41.35 -5.77
C ARG A 96 -24.67 40.39 -6.14
N GLU A 97 -25.84 40.92 -6.49
CA GLU A 97 -26.99 40.11 -6.94
C GLU A 97 -26.73 39.48 -8.30
N LEU A 98 -26.01 40.17 -9.19
CA LEU A 98 -25.60 39.65 -10.49
C LEU A 98 -24.50 38.58 -10.37
N GLU A 99 -23.59 38.72 -9.40
CA GLU A 99 -22.60 37.67 -9.09
C GLU A 99 -23.27 36.41 -8.53
N ASP A 100 -24.21 36.56 -7.59
CA ASP A 100 -24.98 35.44 -7.04
C ASP A 100 -25.85 34.78 -8.12
N TYR A 101 -26.42 35.55 -9.04
CA TYR A 101 -27.16 35.05 -10.20
C TYR A 101 -26.27 34.25 -11.16
N TRP A 102 -25.08 34.79 -11.47
CA TRP A 102 -24.09 34.14 -12.32
C TRP A 102 -23.59 32.81 -11.75
N ASP A 103 -23.35 32.76 -10.43
CA ASP A 103 -22.84 31.56 -9.76
C ASP A 103 -23.94 30.53 -9.46
N GLY A 104 -25.18 30.97 -9.24
CA GLY A 104 -26.31 30.09 -8.93
C GLY A 104 -27.03 29.51 -10.15
N TYR A 105 -27.10 30.26 -11.26
CA TYR A 105 -28.06 29.97 -12.33
C TYR A 105 -27.47 29.90 -13.75
N CYS A 106 -26.36 30.60 -14.04
CA CYS A 106 -25.72 30.54 -15.36
C CYS A 106 -24.87 29.26 -15.50
N LYS A 107 -25.02 28.51 -16.60
CA LYS A 107 -24.38 27.19 -16.79
C LYS A 107 -23.45 27.16 -18.01
N ALA A 108 -22.44 26.30 -17.99
CA ALA A 108 -21.53 26.14 -19.12
C ALA A 108 -22.27 25.68 -20.41
N PRO A 109 -21.89 26.18 -21.60
CA PRO A 109 -22.51 25.77 -22.86
C PRO A 109 -22.20 24.29 -23.19
N LYS A 110 -23.20 23.56 -23.71
CA LYS A 110 -23.08 22.13 -24.05
C LYS A 110 -22.30 21.91 -25.36
N SER A 111 -21.30 21.03 -25.36
CA SER A 111 -20.62 20.58 -26.58
C SER A 111 -21.40 19.44 -27.28
N LYS A 112 -21.44 19.45 -28.62
CA LYS A 112 -21.97 18.34 -29.43
C LYS A 112 -20.81 17.49 -29.93
N ASN A 113 -20.76 16.20 -29.58
CA ASN A 113 -19.87 15.23 -30.22
C ASN A 113 -20.67 14.11 -30.91
N SER A 114 -20.11 13.72 -32.04
CA SER A 114 -20.61 12.94 -33.17
C SER A 114 -20.65 11.42 -32.93
N LYS A 115 -21.60 10.75 -33.60
CA LYS A 115 -21.76 9.29 -33.67
C LYS A 115 -20.67 8.65 -34.55
N ALA A 116 -20.10 7.52 -34.12
CA ALA A 116 -19.43 6.55 -34.99
C ALA A 116 -19.90 5.12 -34.68
N LYS A 117 -20.28 4.41 -35.75
CA LYS A 117 -20.85 3.05 -35.86
C LYS A 117 -19.81 1.96 -35.52
N LYS A 118 -20.24 0.84 -34.91
CA LYS A 118 -19.57 -0.47 -35.01
C LYS A 118 -20.53 -1.56 -35.46
N THR A 119 -20.02 -2.44 -36.31
CA THR A 119 -20.65 -3.49 -37.11
C THR A 119 -20.76 -4.84 -36.38
N LYS A 120 -21.65 -5.69 -36.91
CA LYS A 120 -22.16 -7.01 -36.49
C LYS A 120 -21.11 -8.11 -36.24
N GLU A 121 -21.47 -9.11 -35.41
CA GLU A 121 -21.52 -10.53 -35.84
C GLU A 121 -22.31 -11.45 -34.86
N GLN A 122 -22.96 -12.46 -35.43
CA GLN A 122 -23.85 -13.47 -34.80
C GLN A 122 -23.26 -14.87 -34.94
N LYS A 123 -23.44 -15.75 -33.93
CA LYS A 123 -23.81 -17.20 -33.98
C LYS A 123 -23.35 -17.93 -32.69
N PRO A 124 -23.76 -19.19 -32.42
CA PRO A 124 -25.11 -19.79 -32.39
C PRO A 124 -25.36 -20.64 -31.10
N GLU A 125 -26.60 -21.11 -30.90
CA GLU A 125 -26.99 -22.11 -29.88
C GLU A 125 -26.34 -23.49 -30.07
N PRO A 126 -26.34 -24.34 -29.02
CA PRO A 126 -26.48 -25.78 -29.22
C PRO A 126 -27.61 -26.45 -28.41
N LYS A 127 -28.14 -27.49 -29.05
CA LYS A 127 -29.24 -28.40 -28.67
C LYS A 127 -28.92 -29.34 -27.50
N ALA A 128 -29.99 -29.79 -26.86
CA ALA A 128 -30.05 -30.77 -25.77
C ALA A 128 -29.98 -32.26 -26.19
N LYS A 129 -29.64 -33.13 -25.22
CA LYS A 129 -30.06 -34.54 -24.92
C LYS A 129 -28.86 -35.34 -24.36
N ALA A 130 -28.96 -36.41 -23.55
CA ALA A 130 -29.86 -36.92 -22.52
C ALA A 130 -29.16 -38.15 -21.86
N LYS A 131 -29.35 -38.32 -20.54
CA LYS A 131 -29.43 -39.55 -19.68
C LYS A 131 -28.50 -40.78 -19.85
N ALA A 132 -27.91 -41.23 -18.72
CA ALA A 132 -28.18 -42.47 -17.94
C ALA A 132 -26.95 -42.81 -17.04
N ALA A 133 -27.02 -42.84 -15.69
CA ALA A 133 -27.36 -43.95 -14.76
C ALA A 133 -26.56 -45.25 -15.01
N ALA A 134 -25.98 -46.02 -14.08
CA ALA A 134 -25.82 -46.14 -12.61
C ALA A 134 -24.56 -47.07 -12.42
N LYS A 135 -23.94 -47.37 -11.27
CA LYS A 135 -24.44 -48.07 -10.07
C LYS A 135 -23.23 -48.27 -9.11
N ALA A 136 -23.49 -48.25 -7.81
CA ALA A 136 -22.54 -48.38 -6.72
C ALA A 136 -22.21 -49.84 -6.34
N THR A 137 -21.13 -50.05 -5.57
CA THR A 137 -21.08 -51.06 -4.49
C THR A 137 -20.10 -50.62 -3.39
N ALA A 138 -20.47 -50.91 -2.15
CA ALA A 138 -19.77 -50.59 -0.90
C ALA A 138 -19.63 -51.86 -0.05
N LYS A 139 -18.68 -51.88 0.91
CA LYS A 139 -18.59 -52.66 2.19
C LYS A 139 -17.10 -52.78 2.58
N ALA A 140 -16.61 -52.88 3.82
CA ALA A 140 -17.13 -52.80 5.19
C ALA A 140 -15.92 -52.73 6.17
N LYS A 141 -16.15 -52.33 7.44
CA LYS A 141 -15.22 -52.28 8.60
C LYS A 141 -15.17 -53.60 9.40
N PRO A 142 -14.20 -53.77 10.33
CA PRO A 142 -14.53 -53.92 11.79
C PRO A 142 -13.50 -53.23 12.76
N ALA A 143 -13.90 -52.52 13.85
CA ALA A 143 -14.00 -52.86 15.32
C ALA A 143 -12.64 -53.20 16.02
N ALA A 144 -12.01 -52.47 16.98
CA ALA A 144 -12.29 -51.84 18.32
C ALA A 144 -11.94 -52.75 19.55
N LYS A 145 -10.94 -52.45 20.42
CA LYS A 145 -10.95 -51.79 21.79
C LYS A 145 -9.65 -52.17 22.60
N PRO A 146 -9.32 -51.72 23.86
CA PRO A 146 -9.58 -50.49 24.68
C PRO A 146 -8.29 -49.89 25.40
N ALA A 147 -8.10 -48.57 25.58
CA ALA A 147 -8.42 -47.64 26.71
C ALA A 147 -7.31 -47.32 27.77
N THR A 148 -6.89 -46.04 27.83
CA THR A 148 -6.41 -45.29 29.02
C THR A 148 -6.85 -43.81 28.90
N LYS A 149 -7.34 -43.17 29.98
CA LYS A 149 -7.83 -41.76 30.03
C LYS A 149 -6.72 -40.80 30.47
N PRO A 150 -6.69 -39.53 30.00
CA PRO A 150 -7.15 -38.43 30.87
C PRO A 150 -7.82 -37.21 30.17
N ALA A 151 -8.41 -36.33 31.00
CA ALA A 151 -8.95 -34.98 30.78
C ALA A 151 -10.32 -34.84 30.05
N VAL A 152 -11.22 -34.06 30.67
CA VAL A 152 -12.57 -33.74 30.19
C VAL A 152 -12.46 -32.82 28.97
N LYS A 153 -12.77 -33.36 27.78
CA LYS A 153 -12.96 -32.61 26.53
C LYS A 153 -14.40 -32.09 26.45
N PRO A 154 -14.65 -30.92 25.82
CA PRO A 154 -16.00 -30.56 25.38
C PRO A 154 -16.52 -31.67 24.46
N GLU A 155 -17.81 -31.94 24.46
CA GLU A 155 -18.44 -32.80 23.44
C GLU A 155 -18.21 -32.20 22.05
N GLU A 156 -17.08 -32.52 21.40
CA GLU A 156 -16.86 -32.23 20.00
C GLU A 156 -17.94 -32.95 19.19
N SER A 157 -18.81 -32.14 18.59
CA SER A 157 -19.92 -32.56 17.75
C SER A 157 -19.47 -33.60 16.72
N LYS A 158 -19.88 -34.86 16.90
CA LYS A 158 -19.70 -35.90 15.89
C LYS A 158 -20.47 -35.51 14.62
N GLY A 159 -19.76 -34.93 13.64
CA GLY A 159 -20.26 -34.82 12.26
C GLY A 159 -20.26 -33.45 11.60
N VAL A 160 -19.75 -32.38 12.23
CA VAL A 160 -19.51 -31.11 11.52
C VAL A 160 -18.25 -31.25 10.67
N SER A 161 -18.34 -30.92 9.38
CA SER A 161 -17.17 -30.89 8.49
C SER A 161 -16.31 -29.67 8.80
N VAL A 162 -14.98 -29.78 8.64
CA VAL A 162 -14.03 -28.66 8.82
C VAL A 162 -13.21 -28.43 7.55
N GLY A 163 -12.76 -27.20 7.34
CA GLY A 163 -11.96 -26.80 6.18
C GLY A 163 -12.73 -25.94 5.19
N LYS A 164 -12.36 -26.05 3.92
CA LYS A 164 -12.88 -25.19 2.83
C LYS A 164 -14.37 -25.39 2.60
N ASP A 165 -15.11 -24.29 2.48
CA ASP A 165 -16.51 -24.34 2.09
C ASP A 165 -16.65 -24.82 0.63
N GLY A 166 -17.49 -25.84 0.42
CA GLY A 166 -17.86 -26.38 -0.88
C GLY A 166 -18.84 -25.50 -1.68
N GLY A 167 -19.40 -24.45 -1.06
CA GLY A 167 -20.27 -23.48 -1.71
C GLY A 167 -21.63 -24.02 -2.14
N ALA A 168 -22.35 -23.20 -2.93
CA ALA A 168 -23.73 -23.47 -3.34
C ALA A 168 -23.91 -24.83 -4.04
N SER A 169 -22.96 -25.23 -4.89
CA SER A 169 -23.03 -26.51 -5.61
C SER A 169 -22.88 -27.73 -4.69
N ALA A 170 -22.14 -27.60 -3.58
CA ALA A 170 -22.05 -28.65 -2.57
C ALA A 170 -23.29 -28.66 -1.67
N LEU A 171 -23.78 -27.48 -1.27
CA LEU A 171 -25.03 -27.35 -0.50
C LEU A 171 -26.23 -27.97 -1.24
N ALA A 172 -26.34 -27.74 -2.55
CA ALA A 172 -27.42 -28.30 -3.38
C ALA A 172 -27.45 -29.84 -3.40
N LYS A 173 -26.35 -30.51 -3.03
CA LYS A 173 -26.25 -31.98 -2.97
C LYS A 173 -26.57 -32.54 -1.58
N LEU A 174 -26.69 -31.68 -0.56
CA LEU A 174 -26.99 -32.12 0.80
C LEU A 174 -28.47 -32.46 0.94
N ARG A 175 -28.75 -33.58 1.64
CA ARG A 175 -30.12 -33.98 1.98
C ARG A 175 -30.66 -33.26 3.22
N THR A 176 -29.78 -32.72 4.05
CA THR A 176 -30.12 -31.98 5.28
C THR A 176 -29.08 -30.90 5.53
N PHE A 177 -29.53 -29.78 6.09
CA PHE A 177 -28.70 -28.61 6.41
C PHE A 177 -28.36 -28.52 7.91
N SER A 178 -28.82 -29.49 8.72
CA SER A 178 -28.62 -29.54 10.17
C SER A 178 -27.15 -29.55 10.63
N LYS A 179 -26.22 -29.91 9.73
CA LYS A 179 -24.77 -29.94 9.99
C LYS A 179 -24.02 -28.80 9.29
N CYS A 180 -24.73 -27.89 8.63
CA CYS A 180 -24.14 -26.73 8.01
C CYS A 180 -23.69 -25.73 9.09
N VAL A 181 -22.70 -24.94 8.71
CA VAL A 181 -22.14 -23.87 9.52
C VAL A 181 -22.73 -22.55 9.06
N LEU A 182 -22.86 -21.59 9.98
CA LEU A 182 -23.31 -20.23 9.67
C LEU A 182 -22.10 -19.33 9.81
N GLY A 183 -21.77 -18.61 8.75
CA GLY A 183 -20.70 -17.62 8.71
C GLY A 183 -21.31 -16.22 8.63
N GLU A 184 -21.24 -15.46 9.71
CA GLU A 184 -21.65 -14.05 9.73
C GLU A 184 -20.54 -13.18 9.15
N TYR A 185 -20.69 -12.70 7.91
CA TYR A 185 -19.72 -11.79 7.31
C TYR A 185 -20.00 -10.38 7.81
N VAL A 186 -19.00 -9.76 8.43
CA VAL A 186 -19.04 -8.41 9.01
C VAL A 186 -18.05 -7.52 8.24
N TRP A 187 -18.47 -6.33 7.84
CA TRP A 187 -17.64 -5.34 7.14
C TRP A 187 -18.02 -3.90 7.52
N LEU A 188 -17.21 -2.93 7.08
CA LEU A 188 -17.49 -1.50 7.23
C LEU A 188 -18.05 -0.90 5.94
N ASP A 189 -19.10 -0.08 6.07
CA ASP A 189 -19.66 0.66 4.94
C ASP A 189 -18.93 1.99 4.64
N ALA A 190 -19.48 2.81 3.75
CA ALA A 190 -18.87 4.08 3.34
C ALA A 190 -18.66 5.09 4.48
N ASP A 191 -19.40 4.94 5.58
CA ASP A 191 -19.35 5.83 6.74
C ASP A 191 -18.60 5.17 7.91
N GLY A 192 -18.02 3.98 7.70
CA GLY A 192 -17.27 3.25 8.73
C GLY A 192 -18.17 2.55 9.75
N VAL A 193 -19.45 2.35 9.42
CA VAL A 193 -20.42 1.64 10.27
C VAL A 193 -20.40 0.16 9.92
N THR A 194 -20.47 -0.69 10.94
CA THR A 194 -20.50 -2.15 10.74
C THR A 194 -21.81 -2.60 10.10
N ARG A 195 -21.71 -3.43 9.07
CA ARG A 195 -22.81 -4.17 8.43
C ARG A 195 -22.52 -5.66 8.53
N SER A 196 -23.56 -6.49 8.47
CA SER A 196 -23.37 -7.93 8.41
C SER A 196 -24.42 -8.68 7.61
N LYS A 197 -24.10 -9.91 7.21
CA LYS A 197 -25.04 -10.90 6.68
C LYS A 197 -24.50 -12.32 6.80
N THR A 198 -25.39 -13.31 6.80
CA THR A 198 -25.05 -14.71 7.09
C THR A 198 -24.96 -15.60 5.85
N MET A 199 -23.86 -16.33 5.69
CA MET A 199 -23.71 -17.42 4.73
C MET A 199 -23.95 -18.77 5.40
N THR A 200 -24.73 -19.65 4.75
CA THR A 200 -24.72 -21.08 5.11
C THR A 200 -23.54 -21.76 4.42
N MET A 201 -22.71 -22.46 5.18
CA MET A 201 -21.48 -23.10 4.75
C MET A 201 -21.53 -24.61 4.99
N THR A 202 -20.88 -25.37 4.13
CA THR A 202 -20.80 -26.84 4.22
C THR A 202 -19.79 -27.35 5.25
N ALA A 203 -18.86 -26.50 5.67
CA ALA A 203 -17.80 -26.83 6.62
C ALA A 203 -17.42 -25.62 7.47
N ARG A 204 -16.94 -25.86 8.69
CA ARG A 204 -16.39 -24.84 9.57
C ARG A 204 -14.99 -24.47 9.08
N PRO A 205 -14.71 -23.19 8.78
CA PRO A 205 -13.40 -22.78 8.30
C PRO A 205 -12.36 -22.91 9.41
N THR A 206 -11.14 -23.32 9.06
CA THR A 206 -9.99 -23.42 9.98
C THR A 206 -8.96 -22.31 9.76
N LYS A 207 -9.00 -21.68 8.58
CA LYS A 207 -8.15 -20.56 8.18
C LYS A 207 -8.90 -19.67 7.21
N VAL A 208 -8.48 -18.41 7.07
CA VAL A 208 -9.12 -17.41 6.20
C VAL A 208 -9.26 -17.91 4.75
N ALA A 209 -8.29 -18.66 4.24
CA ALA A 209 -8.32 -19.22 2.88
C ALA A 209 -9.39 -20.31 2.64
N ASP A 210 -10.03 -20.82 3.70
CA ASP A 210 -11.15 -21.75 3.61
C ASP A 210 -12.48 -21.04 3.26
N LEU A 211 -12.53 -19.72 3.46
CA LEU A 211 -13.70 -18.89 3.26
C LEU A 211 -13.82 -18.42 1.80
N LYS A 212 -15.06 -18.28 1.35
CA LYS A 212 -15.37 -17.74 0.02
C LYS A 212 -15.33 -16.21 0.04
N VAL A 213 -14.81 -15.59 -1.01
CA VAL A 213 -15.09 -14.18 -1.30
C VAL A 213 -16.57 -14.05 -1.62
N TRP A 214 -17.27 -13.17 -0.89
CA TRP A 214 -18.68 -12.90 -1.13
C TRP A 214 -18.85 -11.51 -1.77
N ASN A 215 -20.08 -11.08 -1.96
CA ASN A 215 -20.42 -9.79 -2.56
C ASN A 215 -21.64 -9.21 -1.85
N TYR A 216 -21.90 -7.92 -2.00
CA TYR A 216 -23.13 -7.26 -1.58
C TYR A 216 -23.44 -6.09 -2.52
N ASP A 217 -24.64 -5.51 -2.34
CA ASP A 217 -25.04 -4.31 -3.06
C ASP A 217 -24.47 -3.06 -2.37
N GLY A 218 -23.40 -2.51 -2.92
CA GLY A 218 -22.71 -1.33 -2.43
C GLY A 218 -23.50 -0.03 -2.61
N SER A 219 -24.54 -0.01 -3.44
CA SER A 219 -25.40 1.19 -3.57
C SER A 219 -26.24 1.44 -2.31
N SER A 220 -26.61 0.35 -1.63
CA SER A 220 -27.35 0.39 -0.36
C SER A 220 -26.47 0.76 0.85
N THR A 221 -25.16 0.94 0.65
CA THR A 221 -24.18 1.27 1.70
C THR A 221 -23.28 2.46 1.33
N GLY A 222 -23.62 3.20 0.28
CA GLY A 222 -22.91 4.39 -0.16
C GLY A 222 -21.52 4.14 -0.78
N GLN A 223 -21.23 2.91 -1.21
CA GLN A 223 -19.93 2.47 -1.71
C GLN A 223 -19.88 2.29 -3.23
N ALA A 224 -21.04 2.23 -3.89
CA ALA A 224 -21.12 2.08 -5.34
C ALA A 224 -22.40 2.72 -5.92
N ASP A 225 -22.40 2.91 -7.24
CA ASP A 225 -23.53 3.47 -7.98
C ASP A 225 -24.53 2.36 -8.31
N GLY A 226 -25.83 2.67 -8.43
CA GLY A 226 -26.85 1.65 -8.72
C GLY A 226 -26.65 0.88 -10.04
N SER A 227 -25.97 1.46 -11.04
CA SER A 227 -25.69 0.81 -12.33
C SER A 227 -24.47 -0.11 -12.32
N ASN A 228 -23.64 -0.06 -11.28
CA ASN A 228 -22.46 -0.92 -11.09
C ASN A 228 -22.20 -1.11 -9.59
N SER A 229 -23.13 -1.79 -8.91
CA SER A 229 -23.22 -1.72 -7.45
C SER A 229 -22.51 -2.86 -6.71
N GLU A 230 -21.98 -3.86 -7.42
CA GLU A 230 -21.40 -5.04 -6.77
C GLU A 230 -20.07 -4.71 -6.08
N VAL A 231 -20.02 -4.96 -4.78
CA VAL A 231 -18.80 -4.85 -3.96
C VAL A 231 -18.51 -6.21 -3.34
N LEU A 232 -17.25 -6.63 -3.41
CA LEU A 232 -16.73 -7.90 -2.90
C LEU A 232 -16.35 -7.80 -1.42
N LEU A 233 -16.64 -8.86 -0.68
CA LEU A 233 -16.22 -9.09 0.70
C LEU A 233 -15.06 -10.07 0.69
N LYS A 234 -13.84 -9.58 0.93
CA LYS A 234 -12.62 -10.41 1.03
C LYS A 234 -12.36 -10.76 2.51
N PRO A 235 -12.49 -12.03 2.93
CA PRO A 235 -12.28 -12.43 4.33
C PRO A 235 -10.89 -12.09 4.86
N ARG A 236 -10.81 -11.68 6.13
CA ARG A 236 -9.57 -11.23 6.80
C ARG A 236 -9.31 -11.88 8.16
N ALA A 237 -10.33 -12.06 8.97
CA ALA A 237 -10.21 -12.71 10.28
C ALA A 237 -11.45 -13.58 10.59
N ILE A 238 -11.25 -14.61 11.40
CA ILE A 238 -12.29 -15.55 11.83
C ILE A 238 -12.41 -15.45 13.35
N PHE A 239 -13.63 -15.30 13.83
CA PHE A 239 -14.00 -15.33 15.24
C PHE A 239 -15.06 -16.41 15.46
N ASN A 240 -15.17 -16.93 16.68
CA ASN A 240 -16.34 -17.74 17.02
C ASN A 240 -17.58 -16.85 17.01
N ASP A 241 -18.74 -17.40 16.65
CA ASP A 241 -20.01 -16.69 16.79
C ASP A 241 -20.58 -16.98 18.19
N PRO A 242 -20.51 -16.03 19.15
CA PRO A 242 -20.95 -16.26 20.51
C PRO A 242 -22.48 -16.19 20.64
N PHE A 243 -23.19 -15.64 19.64
CA PHE A 243 -24.65 -15.58 19.62
C PHE A 243 -25.28 -16.90 19.20
N ARG A 244 -24.64 -17.60 18.25
CA ARG A 244 -25.13 -18.88 17.71
C ARG A 244 -24.41 -20.09 18.31
N GLY A 245 -23.26 -19.89 18.94
CA GLY A 245 -22.43 -20.95 19.50
C GLY A 245 -21.70 -21.77 18.44
N TYR A 246 -20.93 -22.76 18.89
CA TYR A 246 -20.27 -23.71 18.00
C TYR A 246 -21.33 -24.53 17.23
N PRO A 247 -21.17 -24.80 15.91
CA PRO A 247 -19.97 -24.62 15.08
C PRO A 247 -19.93 -23.32 14.26
N HIS A 248 -20.71 -22.31 14.60
CA HIS A 248 -20.85 -21.08 13.81
C HIS A 248 -19.66 -20.11 14.00
N VAL A 249 -19.45 -19.22 13.02
CA VAL A 249 -18.32 -18.27 12.99
C VAL A 249 -18.77 -16.88 12.57
N MET A 250 -18.05 -15.87 13.04
CA MET A 250 -18.07 -14.53 12.45
C MET A 250 -16.82 -14.32 11.61
N VAL A 251 -16.96 -13.60 10.50
CA VAL A 251 -15.94 -13.39 9.48
C VAL A 251 -15.80 -11.89 9.24
N LEU A 252 -14.70 -11.29 9.69
CA LEU A 252 -14.39 -9.92 9.33
C LEU A 252 -13.88 -9.89 7.88
N ALA A 253 -14.40 -8.98 7.05
CA ALA A 253 -14.03 -8.85 5.64
C ALA A 253 -13.74 -7.40 5.22
N ASP A 254 -12.81 -7.25 4.28
CA ASP A 254 -12.60 -6.00 3.54
C ASP A 254 -13.64 -5.86 2.43
N ALA A 255 -14.02 -4.62 2.13
CA ALA A 255 -14.82 -4.26 0.96
C ALA A 255 -13.94 -3.87 -0.25
N TRP A 256 -14.16 -4.48 -1.41
CA TRP A 256 -13.40 -4.26 -2.65
C TRP A 256 -14.35 -4.10 -3.83
N ASN A 257 -14.12 -3.12 -4.69
CA ASN A 257 -14.92 -2.91 -5.89
C ASN A 257 -14.81 -4.12 -6.84
N ALA A 258 -15.94 -4.63 -7.34
CA ALA A 258 -15.92 -5.80 -8.21
C ALA A 258 -15.35 -5.52 -9.62
N TRP A 259 -15.40 -4.27 -10.10
CA TRP A 259 -15.10 -3.90 -11.49
C TRP A 259 -13.62 -3.56 -11.75
N ASP A 260 -12.86 -3.14 -10.73
CA ASP A 260 -11.45 -2.73 -10.85
C ASP A 260 -10.52 -3.37 -9.81
N ASP A 261 -11.08 -4.21 -8.93
CA ASP A 261 -10.41 -4.83 -7.78
C ASP A 261 -9.64 -3.81 -6.91
N GLN A 262 -10.15 -2.58 -6.79
CA GLN A 262 -9.62 -1.57 -5.87
C GLN A 262 -10.34 -1.63 -4.51
N PRO A 263 -9.71 -1.17 -3.41
CA PRO A 263 -10.39 -1.02 -2.13
C PRO A 263 -11.62 -0.12 -2.27
N ALA A 264 -12.76 -0.57 -1.74
CA ALA A 264 -13.98 0.22 -1.76
C ALA A 264 -13.84 1.49 -0.92
N LYS A 265 -14.74 2.45 -1.13
CA LYS A 265 -14.77 3.69 -0.34
C LYS A 265 -14.75 3.37 1.16
N ASN A 266 -13.85 4.07 1.86
CA ASN A 266 -13.61 3.95 3.30
C ASN A 266 -13.06 2.59 3.78
N ASN A 267 -12.50 1.77 2.89
CA ASN A 267 -11.69 0.62 3.29
C ASN A 267 -10.29 1.07 3.78
N SER A 268 -10.23 1.57 5.01
CA SER A 268 -9.03 2.03 5.69
C SER A 268 -8.09 0.89 6.13
N ARG A 269 -8.62 -0.33 6.28
CA ARG A 269 -7.86 -1.51 6.69
C ARG A 269 -6.72 -1.85 5.73
N VAL A 270 -6.91 -1.66 4.42
CA VAL A 270 -5.86 -1.92 3.42
C VAL A 270 -4.65 -1.02 3.65
N ALA A 271 -4.85 0.30 3.73
CA ALA A 271 -3.76 1.25 3.96
C ALA A 271 -3.06 1.03 5.31
N CYS A 272 -3.84 0.69 6.35
CA CYS A 272 -3.30 0.31 7.65
C CYS A 272 -2.42 -0.94 7.55
N ALA A 273 -2.88 -1.99 6.88
CA ALA A 273 -2.12 -3.23 6.70
C ALA A 273 -0.79 -2.98 5.98
N GLU A 274 -0.76 -2.10 4.97
CA GLU A 274 0.47 -1.70 4.30
C GLU A 274 1.45 -0.98 5.23
N THR A 275 0.96 -0.07 6.06
CA THR A 275 1.78 0.64 7.05
C THR A 275 2.35 -0.32 8.09
N MET A 276 1.53 -1.27 8.57
CA MET A 276 1.96 -2.28 9.52
C MET A 276 3.01 -3.24 8.93
N ASP A 277 2.89 -3.62 7.66
CA ASP A 277 3.91 -4.44 6.99
C ASP A 277 5.21 -3.65 6.75
N MET A 278 5.11 -2.36 6.40
CA MET A 278 6.27 -1.48 6.20
C MET A 278 7.14 -1.39 7.45
N TYR A 279 6.52 -1.28 8.63
CA TYR A 279 7.23 -1.15 9.91
C TYR A 279 7.18 -2.42 10.78
N ARG A 280 6.92 -3.58 10.18
CA ARG A 280 6.76 -4.86 10.89
C ARG A 280 7.93 -5.22 11.81
N THR A 281 9.14 -4.77 11.50
CA THR A 281 10.36 -5.03 12.29
C THR A 281 10.36 -4.32 13.63
N LEU A 282 9.59 -3.24 13.77
CA LEU A 282 9.40 -2.54 15.04
C LEU A 282 8.44 -3.29 15.98
N ASP A 283 7.74 -4.32 15.51
CA ASP A 283 6.78 -5.10 16.29
C ASP A 283 5.80 -4.23 17.12
N PRO A 284 4.92 -3.49 16.44
CA PRO A 284 4.02 -2.55 17.10
C PRO A 284 2.91 -3.28 17.86
N TRP A 285 2.74 -2.91 19.13
CA TRP A 285 1.69 -3.39 20.01
C TRP A 285 0.76 -2.23 20.34
N PHE A 286 -0.53 -2.51 20.31
CA PHE A 286 -1.59 -1.56 20.64
C PHE A 286 -2.52 -2.12 21.70
N GLY A 287 -3.02 -1.28 22.59
CA GLY A 287 -4.18 -1.56 23.43
C GLY A 287 -5.11 -0.37 23.39
N ILE A 288 -6.38 -0.57 23.06
CA ILE A 288 -7.35 0.52 22.91
C ILE A 288 -8.41 0.43 23.99
N GLU A 289 -8.64 1.55 24.65
CA GLU A 289 -9.65 1.80 25.68
C GLU A 289 -10.87 2.43 25.00
N GLN A 290 -11.89 1.63 24.65
CA GLN A 290 -13.09 2.11 23.97
C GLN A 290 -14.14 2.53 24.99
N GLU A 291 -14.34 3.84 25.13
CA GLU A 291 -15.47 4.38 25.88
C GLU A 291 -16.72 4.43 24.98
N TYR A 292 -17.90 4.28 25.59
CA TYR A 292 -19.19 4.37 24.91
C TYR A 292 -20.28 4.77 25.89
N THR A 293 -21.39 5.30 25.38
CA THR A 293 -22.54 5.67 26.20
C THR A 293 -23.78 4.90 25.76
N LEU A 294 -24.44 4.25 26.72
CA LEU A 294 -25.74 3.63 26.49
C LEU A 294 -26.80 4.72 26.43
N MET A 295 -27.65 4.66 25.42
CA MET A 295 -28.69 5.63 25.14
C MET A 295 -30.06 4.95 25.14
N LYS A 296 -31.10 5.69 25.51
CA LYS A 296 -32.49 5.23 25.37
C LYS A 296 -32.85 5.09 23.88
N PRO A 297 -33.71 4.16 23.46
CA PRO A 297 -34.15 4.09 22.08
C PRO A 297 -34.79 5.42 21.61
N GLY A 298 -34.36 5.88 20.43
CA GLY A 298 -34.91 7.05 19.77
C GLY A 298 -36.01 6.70 18.77
N LYS A 299 -36.40 7.67 17.94
CA LYS A 299 -37.24 7.38 16.76
C LYS A 299 -36.41 6.64 15.71
N VAL A 300 -37.02 5.67 15.03
CA VAL A 300 -36.39 4.93 13.93
C VAL A 300 -35.83 5.91 12.90
N GLY A 301 -34.56 5.72 12.50
CA GLY A 301 -33.86 6.59 11.56
C GLY A 301 -33.31 7.89 12.15
N MET A 302 -33.47 8.13 13.46
CA MET A 302 -32.91 9.28 14.16
C MET A 302 -31.88 8.84 15.20
N LYS A 303 -30.85 9.67 15.37
CA LYS A 303 -29.87 9.52 16.44
C LYS A 303 -30.55 9.64 17.81
N SER A 304 -30.20 8.75 18.75
CA SER A 304 -30.69 8.88 20.12
C SER A 304 -30.07 10.09 20.81
N ALA A 305 -30.89 10.79 21.60
CA ALA A 305 -30.51 12.05 22.25
C ALA A 305 -30.45 11.97 23.78
N VAL A 306 -30.96 10.87 24.39
CA VAL A 306 -31.08 10.76 25.85
C VAL A 306 -30.25 9.59 26.35
N PRO A 307 -29.22 9.82 27.18
CA PRO A 307 -28.46 8.75 27.80
C PRO A 307 -29.34 7.87 28.69
N LEU A 308 -29.00 6.59 28.77
CA LEU A 308 -29.72 5.61 29.58
C LEU A 308 -29.66 5.94 31.08
N GLY A 309 -28.55 6.55 31.52
CA GLY A 309 -28.36 7.00 32.90
C GLY A 309 -29.14 8.23 33.33
N PHE A 310 -29.92 8.85 32.44
CA PHE A 310 -30.76 9.99 32.79
C PHE A 310 -32.12 9.53 33.32
N ASN A 311 -32.74 10.36 34.16
CA ASN A 311 -34.00 10.05 34.83
C ASN A 311 -35.12 9.71 33.83
N ALA A 312 -36.12 8.96 34.29
CA ALA A 312 -37.20 8.47 33.43
C ALA A 312 -37.97 9.61 32.73
N ASP A 313 -38.13 10.74 33.40
CA ASP A 313 -38.75 11.97 32.86
C ASP A 313 -37.84 12.77 31.91
N GLY A 314 -36.60 12.31 31.70
CA GLY A 314 -35.59 12.96 30.87
C GLY A 314 -34.77 14.04 31.58
N SER A 315 -35.02 14.30 32.86
CA SER A 315 -34.22 15.21 33.67
C SER A 315 -32.80 14.66 33.93
N GLU A 316 -31.87 15.56 34.23
CA GLU A 316 -30.49 15.19 34.50
C GLU A 316 -30.36 14.46 35.85
N PRO A 317 -29.49 13.42 35.94
CA PRO A 317 -29.21 12.75 37.19
C PRO A 317 -28.32 13.62 38.11
N ALA A 318 -27.97 13.12 39.29
CA ALA A 318 -27.01 13.79 40.17
C ALA A 318 -25.66 14.00 39.46
N ALA A 319 -24.89 15.00 39.91
CA ALA A 319 -23.60 15.33 39.32
C ALA A 319 -22.60 14.14 39.30
N GLN A 320 -21.64 14.19 38.38
CA GLN A 320 -20.60 13.16 38.24
C GLN A 320 -19.76 13.00 39.51
N GLY A 321 -19.28 11.78 39.76
CA GLY A 321 -18.55 11.42 40.99
C GLY A 321 -18.82 9.99 41.44
N PRO A 322 -20.08 9.64 41.79
CA PRO A 322 -20.40 8.31 42.33
C PRO A 322 -20.46 7.19 41.27
N TYR A 323 -20.43 7.53 39.97
CA TYR A 323 -20.66 6.59 38.87
C TYR A 323 -19.40 5.81 38.45
N TYR A 324 -18.25 6.47 38.40
CA TYR A 324 -16.99 5.86 37.96
C TYR A 324 -16.66 4.64 38.83
N THR A 325 -16.54 3.46 38.21
CA THR A 325 -16.34 2.17 38.91
C THR A 325 -17.36 1.87 40.02
N GLY A 326 -18.54 2.49 39.98
CA GLY A 326 -19.58 2.36 41.00
C GLY A 326 -20.18 0.96 41.09
N ALA A 327 -20.66 0.60 42.28
CA ALA A 327 -21.34 -0.67 42.54
C ALA A 327 -22.69 -0.39 43.22
N GLY A 328 -23.79 -0.75 42.55
CA GLY A 328 -25.15 -0.53 43.06
C GLY A 328 -26.12 -0.09 41.96
N PHE A 329 -27.41 -0.32 42.19
CA PHE A 329 -28.47 -0.11 41.18
C PHE A 329 -28.50 1.32 40.62
N ASN A 330 -28.34 2.34 41.48
CA ASN A 330 -28.43 3.75 41.09
C ASN A 330 -27.13 4.34 40.51
N VAL A 331 -26.02 3.60 40.52
CA VAL A 331 -24.70 4.12 40.12
C VAL A 331 -24.05 3.32 38.99
N ALA A 332 -24.33 2.02 38.89
CA ALA A 332 -23.80 1.12 37.85
C ALA A 332 -24.83 0.84 36.74
N ILE A 333 -25.30 1.90 36.08
CA ILE A 333 -26.42 1.84 35.14
C ILE A 333 -26.00 1.14 33.84
N GLY A 334 -26.69 0.05 33.46
CA GLY A 334 -26.43 -0.69 32.22
C GLY A 334 -25.42 -1.83 32.34
N ARG A 335 -25.00 -2.21 33.57
CA ARG A 335 -24.07 -3.33 33.82
C ARG A 335 -24.41 -4.64 33.07
N PRO A 336 -25.67 -5.09 32.98
CA PRO A 336 -25.99 -6.32 32.23
C PRO A 336 -25.54 -6.30 30.76
N VAL A 337 -25.56 -5.12 30.12
CA VAL A 337 -25.07 -4.94 28.74
C VAL A 337 -23.55 -5.10 28.70
N ALA A 338 -22.83 -4.43 29.60
CA ALA A 338 -21.37 -4.48 29.67
C ALA A 338 -20.86 -5.90 30.00
N ASP A 339 -21.48 -6.58 30.97
CA ASP A 339 -21.09 -7.93 31.38
C ASP A 339 -21.40 -8.97 30.27
N GLU A 340 -22.55 -8.86 29.60
CA GLU A 340 -22.87 -9.75 28.47
C GLU A 340 -21.94 -9.52 27.28
N HIS A 341 -21.65 -8.25 26.94
CA HIS A 341 -20.67 -7.92 25.91
C HIS A 341 -19.29 -8.49 26.21
N TYR A 342 -18.82 -8.36 27.46
CA TYR A 342 -17.52 -8.87 27.88
C TYR A 342 -17.45 -10.38 27.70
N LYS A 343 -18.46 -11.11 28.18
CA LYS A 343 -18.58 -12.56 28.00
C LYS A 343 -18.58 -12.96 26.52
N MET A 344 -19.37 -12.29 25.69
CA MET A 344 -19.49 -12.58 24.25
C MET A 344 -18.17 -12.31 23.51
N CYS A 345 -17.43 -11.26 23.90
CA CYS A 345 -16.10 -11.00 23.36
C CYS A 345 -15.11 -12.11 23.72
N LEU A 346 -15.10 -12.58 24.97
CA LEU A 346 -14.27 -13.70 25.41
C LEU A 346 -14.59 -14.98 24.61
N GLU A 347 -15.87 -15.33 24.46
CA GLU A 347 -16.32 -16.51 23.70
C GLU A 347 -15.99 -16.41 22.20
N ALA A 348 -16.10 -15.20 21.62
CA ALA A 348 -15.72 -14.92 20.24
C ALA A 348 -14.22 -15.08 19.97
N GLY A 349 -13.39 -14.98 21.02
CA GLY A 349 -11.93 -14.91 20.92
C GLY A 349 -11.40 -13.50 20.64
N VAL A 350 -12.18 -12.46 20.97
CA VAL A 350 -11.69 -11.08 20.96
C VAL A 350 -10.68 -10.93 22.12
N LYS A 351 -9.56 -10.24 21.88
CA LYS A 351 -8.53 -9.94 22.90
C LYS A 351 -8.99 -8.81 23.85
N ILE A 352 -10.16 -8.96 24.44
CA ILE A 352 -10.69 -8.03 25.45
C ILE A 352 -9.93 -8.24 26.77
N SER A 353 -9.40 -7.17 27.36
CA SER A 353 -8.56 -7.22 28.56
C SER A 353 -9.29 -6.76 29.83
N GLY A 354 -10.36 -5.99 29.70
CA GLY A 354 -11.15 -5.53 30.85
C GLY A 354 -12.35 -4.68 30.44
N ILE A 355 -13.14 -4.31 31.45
CA ILE A 355 -14.25 -3.35 31.38
C ILE A 355 -14.31 -2.51 32.66
N ASN A 356 -14.87 -1.30 32.58
CA ASN A 356 -15.23 -0.50 33.74
C ASN A 356 -16.44 0.41 33.45
N ALA A 357 -17.17 0.79 34.50
CA ALA A 357 -18.13 1.88 34.43
C ALA A 357 -17.36 3.22 34.38
N GLU A 358 -17.77 4.11 33.49
CA GLU A 358 -17.12 5.41 33.28
C GLU A 358 -17.74 6.53 34.13
N VAL A 359 -17.18 7.72 34.02
CA VAL A 359 -17.54 8.89 34.85
C VAL A 359 -18.99 9.35 34.65
N MET A 360 -19.50 9.33 33.41
CA MET A 360 -20.89 9.71 33.13
C MET A 360 -21.84 8.54 33.40
N PRO A 361 -23.02 8.75 34.02
CA PRO A 361 -23.97 7.69 34.30
C PRO A 361 -24.48 7.03 32.99
N GLY A 362 -24.33 5.71 32.90
CA GLY A 362 -24.63 4.93 31.70
C GLY A 362 -23.52 4.94 30.63
N GLN A 363 -22.37 5.56 30.91
CA GLN A 363 -21.14 5.44 30.14
C GLN A 363 -20.29 4.28 30.70
N TRP A 364 -19.63 3.58 29.79
CA TRP A 364 -18.79 2.42 30.09
C TRP A 364 -17.57 2.41 29.19
N GLU A 365 -16.58 1.63 29.58
CA GLU A 365 -15.38 1.36 28.79
C GLU A 365 -15.16 -0.15 28.67
N PHE A 366 -14.63 -0.58 27.52
CA PHE A 366 -13.99 -1.89 27.37
C PHE A 366 -12.61 -1.73 26.73
N GLN A 367 -11.64 -2.51 27.20
CA GLN A 367 -10.27 -2.46 26.70
C GLN A 367 -9.98 -3.65 25.79
N VAL A 368 -9.40 -3.42 24.63
CA VAL A 368 -8.96 -4.47 23.69
C VAL A 368 -7.46 -4.38 23.49
N GLY A 369 -6.76 -5.48 23.74
CA GLY A 369 -5.32 -5.63 23.53
C GLY A 369 -4.59 -6.25 24.74
N PRO A 370 -3.26 -6.44 24.64
CA PRO A 370 -2.41 -6.01 23.52
C PRO A 370 -2.65 -6.79 22.22
N CYS A 371 -2.77 -6.06 21.11
CA CYS A 371 -2.86 -6.59 19.74
C CYS A 371 -1.65 -6.16 18.92
N ARG A 372 -1.17 -7.02 18.00
CA ARG A 372 0.01 -6.72 17.16
C ARG A 372 -0.43 -6.16 15.81
N GLY A 373 0.02 -4.95 15.49
CA GLY A 373 -0.25 -4.30 14.20
C GLY A 373 -1.73 -4.32 13.79
N ILE A 374 -2.02 -4.92 12.63
CA ILE A 374 -3.37 -4.93 12.02
C ILE A 374 -4.45 -5.60 12.87
N GLU A 375 -4.05 -6.51 13.77
CA GLU A 375 -4.99 -7.21 14.67
C GLU A 375 -5.77 -6.23 15.55
N MET A 376 -5.19 -5.08 15.90
CA MET A 376 -5.86 -4.11 16.78
C MET A 376 -7.16 -3.60 16.16
N GLY A 377 -7.12 -3.22 14.89
CA GLY A 377 -8.32 -2.81 14.17
C GLY A 377 -9.32 -3.96 14.03
N ASP A 378 -8.85 -5.16 13.69
CA ASP A 378 -9.70 -6.34 13.50
C ASP A 378 -10.49 -6.69 14.77
N HIS A 379 -9.80 -6.72 15.92
CA HIS A 379 -10.40 -7.04 17.20
C HIS A 379 -11.35 -5.94 17.69
N LEU A 380 -11.00 -4.65 17.54
CA LEU A 380 -11.89 -3.57 17.97
C LEU A 380 -13.14 -3.46 17.10
N THR A 381 -13.01 -3.61 15.77
CA THR A 381 -14.17 -3.65 14.87
C THR A 381 -15.12 -4.78 15.25
N MET A 382 -14.60 -5.97 15.54
CA MET A 382 -15.44 -7.10 15.96
C MET A 382 -16.07 -6.86 17.34
N ALA A 383 -15.32 -6.30 18.30
CA ALA A 383 -15.85 -5.94 19.62
C ALA A 383 -17.01 -4.93 19.52
N ARG A 384 -16.89 -3.92 18.65
CA ARG A 384 -17.96 -2.95 18.37
C ARG A 384 -19.19 -3.61 17.73
N TYR A 385 -18.99 -4.53 16.77
CA TYR A 385 -20.10 -5.29 16.20
C TYR A 385 -20.84 -6.11 17.26
N ILE A 386 -20.11 -6.83 18.12
CA ILE A 386 -20.70 -7.59 19.23
C ILE A 386 -21.48 -6.64 20.17
N MET A 387 -20.95 -5.45 20.49
CA MET A 387 -21.64 -4.47 21.32
C MET A 387 -22.99 -4.07 20.72
N LEU A 388 -23.02 -3.73 19.43
CA LEU A 388 -24.25 -3.37 18.74
C LEU A 388 -25.28 -4.50 18.82
N ARG A 389 -24.86 -5.75 18.54
CA ARG A 389 -25.71 -6.94 18.62
C ARG A 389 -26.22 -7.21 20.05
N VAL A 390 -25.41 -6.95 21.08
CA VAL A 390 -25.85 -7.07 22.48
C VAL A 390 -26.87 -5.97 22.81
N THR A 391 -26.64 -4.72 22.43
CA THR A 391 -27.59 -3.64 22.71
C THR A 391 -28.96 -3.83 22.06
N GLU A 392 -29.03 -4.49 20.90
CA GLU A 392 -30.30 -4.90 20.28
C GLU A 392 -31.15 -5.79 21.20
N LYS A 393 -30.52 -6.66 22.01
CA LYS A 393 -31.21 -7.56 22.94
C LYS A 393 -31.70 -6.86 24.22
N HIS A 394 -31.04 -5.75 24.58
CA HIS A 394 -31.28 -5.01 25.82
C HIS A 394 -32.10 -3.73 25.62
N ASP A 395 -32.70 -3.56 24.43
CA ASP A 395 -33.53 -2.40 24.09
C ASP A 395 -32.86 -1.05 24.39
N CYS A 396 -31.58 -0.94 24.07
CA CYS A 396 -30.80 0.29 24.20
C CYS A 396 -29.95 0.54 22.95
N VAL A 397 -29.36 1.74 22.86
CA VAL A 397 -28.51 2.13 21.73
C VAL A 397 -27.12 2.43 22.24
N CYS A 398 -26.10 1.78 21.68
CA CYS A 398 -24.71 2.15 21.93
C CYS A 398 -24.33 3.39 21.10
N SER A 399 -23.88 4.46 21.75
CA SER A 399 -23.27 5.61 21.08
C SER A 399 -21.76 5.62 21.30
N PHE A 400 -21.02 5.80 20.20
CA PHE A 400 -19.59 6.07 20.19
C PHE A 400 -19.28 7.55 19.97
N ASP A 401 -20.25 8.45 20.13
CA ASP A 401 -20.01 9.88 19.93
C ASP A 401 -18.98 10.42 20.94
N PRO A 402 -18.00 11.24 20.51
CA PRO A 402 -17.02 11.82 21.42
C PRO A 402 -17.62 12.72 22.50
N LYS A 403 -18.81 13.28 22.27
CA LYS A 403 -19.55 14.09 23.22
C LYS A 403 -21.05 13.77 23.10
N PRO A 404 -21.54 12.71 23.76
CA PRO A 404 -22.91 12.21 23.58
C PRO A 404 -23.97 13.13 24.22
N LYS A 405 -23.56 13.95 25.19
CA LYS A 405 -24.40 14.94 25.87
C LYS A 405 -23.60 16.24 26.09
N GLU A 406 -24.19 17.37 25.73
CA GLU A 406 -23.63 18.69 26.02
C GLU A 406 -23.72 19.04 27.50
N GLY A 407 -22.90 19.99 27.96
CA GLY A 407 -22.82 20.40 29.36
C GLY A 407 -21.64 19.76 30.11
N ASP A 408 -21.76 19.74 31.44
CA ASP A 408 -20.72 19.32 32.40
C ASP A 408 -20.64 17.79 32.57
N TRP A 409 -20.87 17.07 31.48
CA TRP A 409 -20.79 15.60 31.40
C TRP A 409 -19.51 15.20 30.67
N ASN A 410 -18.86 14.11 31.06
CA ASN A 410 -17.67 13.63 30.38
C ASN A 410 -17.97 13.33 28.89
N GLY A 411 -16.94 13.48 28.05
CA GLY A 411 -16.99 12.95 26.69
C GLY A 411 -16.57 11.49 26.64
N ALA A 412 -16.61 10.88 25.46
CA ALA A 412 -16.18 9.50 25.22
C ALA A 412 -14.88 9.44 24.39
N GLY A 413 -13.82 8.86 24.96
CA GLY A 413 -12.53 8.64 24.35
C GLY A 413 -12.35 7.28 23.68
N CYS A 414 -11.23 7.14 22.97
CA CYS A 414 -10.73 5.87 22.47
C CYS A 414 -9.21 5.78 22.73
N HIS A 415 -8.78 5.89 23.99
CA HIS A 415 -7.37 6.06 24.31
C HIS A 415 -6.55 4.89 23.76
N THR A 416 -5.42 5.20 23.13
CA THR A 416 -4.62 4.22 22.42
C THR A 416 -3.26 4.08 23.09
N ASN A 417 -3.10 2.99 23.84
CA ASN A 417 -1.83 2.53 24.37
C ASN A 417 -0.98 1.96 23.24
N PHE A 418 0.28 2.39 23.13
CA PHE A 418 1.15 2.05 22.01
C PHE A 418 2.59 1.81 22.45
N SER A 419 3.20 0.76 21.91
CA SER A 419 4.65 0.53 22.02
C SER A 419 5.21 -0.20 20.80
N VAL A 420 6.51 0.00 20.56
CA VAL A 420 7.33 -0.80 19.64
C VAL A 420 8.44 -1.50 20.43
N SER A 421 9.08 -2.51 19.85
CA SER A 421 10.18 -3.25 20.50
C SER A 421 11.25 -2.35 21.13
N PRO A 422 11.73 -1.28 20.46
CA PRO A 422 12.69 -0.35 21.08
C PRO A 422 12.17 0.36 22.34
N MET A 423 10.87 0.65 22.44
CA MET A 423 10.29 1.26 23.66
C MET A 423 10.20 0.27 24.83
N ARG A 424 10.03 -1.02 24.53
CA ARG A 424 9.90 -2.08 25.53
C ARG A 424 11.24 -2.64 26.01
N ALA A 425 12.33 -2.37 25.27
CA ALA A 425 13.68 -2.78 25.62
C ALA A 425 14.25 -1.95 26.80
N PRO A 426 15.25 -2.47 27.54
CA PRO A 426 15.96 -1.67 28.55
C PRO A 426 16.49 -0.35 27.96
N GLY A 427 16.27 0.78 28.64
CA GLY A 427 16.59 2.12 28.13
C GLY A 427 15.58 2.67 27.10
N GLY A 428 14.47 1.95 26.86
CA GLY A 428 13.45 2.32 25.87
C GLY A 428 12.67 3.60 26.17
N TYR A 429 12.81 4.19 27.36
CA TYR A 429 12.18 5.48 27.70
C TYR A 429 12.60 6.60 26.76
N ASP A 430 13.87 6.66 26.36
CA ASP A 430 14.35 7.66 25.39
C ASP A 430 13.65 7.51 24.03
N CYS A 431 13.34 6.27 23.64
CA CYS A 431 12.55 5.99 22.45
C CYS A 431 11.10 6.49 22.60
N ILE A 432 10.49 6.35 23.78
CA ILE A 432 9.16 6.89 24.07
C ILE A 432 9.16 8.42 23.92
N ILE A 433 10.16 9.11 24.50
CA ILE A 433 10.30 10.56 24.40
C ILE A 433 10.46 10.99 22.93
N LYS A 434 11.37 10.35 22.19
CA LYS A 434 11.59 10.63 20.76
C LYS A 434 10.31 10.49 19.93
N VAL A 435 9.48 9.50 20.22
CA VAL A 435 8.20 9.32 19.53
C VAL A 435 7.17 10.39 19.94
N CYS A 436 7.08 10.72 21.24
CA CYS A 436 6.20 11.80 21.72
C CYS A 436 6.54 13.14 21.05
N GLU A 437 7.82 13.47 20.92
CA GLU A 437 8.29 14.68 20.23
C GLU A 437 7.95 14.66 18.74
N ALA A 438 8.10 13.51 18.07
CA ALA A 438 7.69 13.36 16.67
C ALA A 438 6.20 13.60 16.49
N PHE A 439 5.35 13.06 17.38
CA PHE A 439 3.90 13.25 17.37
C PHE A 439 3.51 14.72 17.52
N GLY A 440 4.25 15.47 18.34
CA GLY A 440 4.01 16.90 18.51
C GLY A 440 4.19 17.70 17.22
N LYS A 441 5.18 17.34 16.40
CA LYS A 441 5.46 18.00 15.12
C LYS A 441 4.34 17.81 14.09
N VAL A 442 3.59 16.70 14.19
CA VAL A 442 2.50 16.34 13.26
C VAL A 442 1.13 16.23 13.93
N ALA A 443 0.95 16.84 15.11
CA ALA A 443 -0.26 16.66 15.94
C ALA A 443 -1.57 16.96 15.18
N LYS A 444 -1.59 17.99 14.32
CA LYS A 444 -2.75 18.34 13.49
C LYS A 444 -3.12 17.22 12.51
N GLN A 445 -2.13 16.50 11.96
CA GLN A 445 -2.38 15.39 11.03
C GLN A 445 -3.01 14.20 11.76
N HIS A 446 -2.58 13.91 12.98
CA HIS A 446 -3.23 12.89 13.82
C HIS A 446 -4.69 13.25 14.14
N ILE A 447 -4.96 14.49 14.55
CA ILE A 447 -6.33 14.92 14.90
C ILE A 447 -7.32 14.70 13.75
N LEU A 448 -6.91 14.86 12.49
CA LEU A 448 -7.76 14.60 11.32
C LEU A 448 -8.19 13.13 11.17
N GLU A 449 -7.46 12.20 11.78
CA GLU A 449 -7.70 10.75 11.75
C GLU A 449 -8.45 10.27 13.01
N TYR A 450 -8.63 11.14 14.01
CA TYR A 450 -8.97 10.77 15.39
C TYR A 450 -10.47 10.89 15.72
N GLY A 451 -11.32 10.85 14.69
CA GLY A 451 -12.78 10.88 14.82
C GLY A 451 -13.38 12.27 14.61
N GLU A 452 -14.57 12.29 14.03
CA GLU A 452 -15.33 13.53 13.79
C GLU A 452 -15.92 14.09 15.09
N ASP A 453 -16.18 15.40 15.13
CA ASP A 453 -16.74 16.12 16.28
C ASP A 453 -15.90 16.06 17.57
N ASN A 454 -14.62 15.66 17.46
CA ASN A 454 -13.74 15.49 18.61
C ASN A 454 -13.34 16.84 19.26
N ASP A 455 -13.54 17.97 18.58
CA ASP A 455 -13.42 19.34 19.13
C ASP A 455 -14.43 19.61 20.25
N LYS A 456 -15.59 18.94 20.24
CA LYS A 456 -16.57 19.02 21.33
C LYS A 456 -16.11 18.30 22.60
N ARG A 457 -15.15 17.38 22.47
CA ARG A 457 -14.56 16.60 23.58
C ARG A 457 -13.27 17.24 24.08
N LEU A 458 -12.31 17.47 23.18
CA LEU A 458 -10.95 17.95 23.45
C LEU A 458 -10.92 19.47 23.71
N THR A 459 -11.39 19.87 24.88
CA THR A 459 -11.58 21.28 25.26
C THR A 459 -10.59 21.78 26.32
N GLY A 460 -9.73 20.89 26.84
CA GLY A 460 -8.86 21.17 27.99
C GLY A 460 -9.54 20.98 29.36
N LYS A 461 -10.85 20.69 29.37
CA LYS A 461 -11.64 20.34 30.56
C LYS A 461 -11.88 18.83 30.62
N HIS A 462 -12.39 18.33 31.76
CA HIS A 462 -12.79 16.92 31.93
C HIS A 462 -11.69 15.92 31.56
N GLU A 463 -10.47 16.15 32.08
CA GLU A 463 -9.33 15.27 31.84
C GLU A 463 -8.94 15.10 30.35
N THR A 464 -9.18 16.13 29.53
CA THR A 464 -8.72 16.18 28.14
C THR A 464 -7.70 17.31 27.92
N CYS A 465 -6.92 17.19 26.85
CA CYS A 465 -6.13 18.31 26.34
C CYS A 465 -6.96 19.11 25.32
N ASP A 466 -6.70 20.41 25.20
CA ASP A 466 -7.30 21.23 24.13
C ASP A 466 -6.86 20.71 22.75
N ILE A 467 -7.80 20.64 21.78
CA ILE A 467 -7.57 20.05 20.45
C ILE A 467 -6.44 20.72 19.65
N ASN A 468 -6.18 22.01 19.91
CA ASN A 468 -5.16 22.79 19.20
C ASN A 468 -3.79 22.76 19.90
N THR A 469 -3.73 22.13 21.07
CA THR A 469 -2.56 22.08 21.93
C THR A 469 -2.00 20.67 21.98
N PHE A 470 -0.69 20.51 21.81
CA PHE A 470 -0.02 19.24 22.02
C PHE A 470 0.87 19.29 23.26
N LYS A 471 0.64 18.36 24.20
CA LYS A 471 1.46 18.17 25.40
C LYS A 471 1.62 16.68 25.67
N TYR A 472 2.78 16.28 26.18
CA TYR A 472 2.96 14.96 26.77
C TYR A 472 3.52 15.10 28.20
N GLY A 473 3.29 14.10 29.04
CA GLY A 473 3.82 14.13 30.40
C GLY A 473 3.57 12.85 31.17
N VAL A 474 4.38 12.62 32.21
CA VAL A 474 4.24 11.44 33.05
C VAL A 474 3.03 11.58 33.97
N ALA A 475 2.18 10.55 34.01
CA ALA A 475 0.97 10.50 34.82
C ALA A 475 -0.02 11.65 34.59
N ASN A 476 0.12 12.41 33.50
CA ASN A 476 -0.65 13.62 33.27
C ASN A 476 -1.90 13.32 32.42
N ARG A 477 -3.06 13.19 33.06
CA ARG A 477 -4.33 12.99 32.35
C ARG A 477 -4.72 14.22 31.51
N GLY A 478 -4.33 15.44 31.87
CA GLY A 478 -4.59 16.64 31.05
C GLY A 478 -3.72 16.79 29.80
N ALA A 479 -2.77 15.88 29.58
CA ALA A 479 -1.90 15.88 28.41
C ALA A 479 -2.56 15.19 27.21
N SER A 480 -2.06 15.48 26.01
CA SER A 480 -2.44 14.78 24.77
C SER A 480 -1.94 13.34 24.77
N ILE A 481 -0.70 13.15 25.23
CA ILE A 481 -0.09 11.83 25.43
C ILE A 481 0.31 11.70 26.90
N ARG A 482 -0.13 10.64 27.55
CA ARG A 482 0.28 10.29 28.91
C ARG A 482 1.36 9.21 28.81
N ILE A 483 2.44 9.39 29.58
CA ILE A 483 3.42 8.33 29.82
C ILE A 483 3.10 7.72 31.20
N PRO A 484 2.87 6.40 31.30
CA PRO A 484 2.60 5.74 32.58
C PRO A 484 3.75 5.93 33.59
N ARG A 485 3.44 6.01 34.89
CA ARG A 485 4.44 6.06 35.97
C ARG A 485 5.39 4.87 35.91
N ASP A 486 4.86 3.68 35.64
CA ASP A 486 5.68 2.47 35.57
C ASP A 486 6.66 2.52 34.40
N ALA A 487 6.28 3.15 33.28
CA ALA A 487 7.18 3.31 32.14
C ALA A 487 8.36 4.26 32.44
N GLU A 488 8.10 5.35 33.16
CA GLU A 488 9.14 6.25 33.69
C GLU A 488 10.04 5.51 34.69
N LYS A 489 9.45 4.84 35.67
CA LYS A 489 10.16 4.13 36.74
C LYS A 489 11.04 3.00 36.22
N GLU A 490 10.56 2.23 35.23
CA GLU A 490 11.30 1.11 34.65
C GLU A 490 12.26 1.53 33.53
N GLY A 491 12.21 2.79 33.09
CA GLY A 491 13.00 3.28 31.96
C GLY A 491 12.64 2.63 30.62
N ARG A 492 11.42 2.09 30.48
CA ARG A 492 10.89 1.40 29.29
C ARG A 492 9.38 1.14 29.44
N GLY A 493 8.67 0.93 28.34
CA GLY A 493 7.26 0.55 28.40
C GLY A 493 6.45 0.97 27.17
N TYR A 494 5.36 1.71 27.41
CA TYR A 494 4.43 2.19 26.40
C TYR A 494 4.01 3.63 26.68
N MET A 495 3.38 4.27 25.70
CA MET A 495 2.71 5.57 25.84
C MET A 495 1.20 5.43 25.60
N GLU A 496 0.40 6.34 26.12
CA GLU A 496 -1.06 6.40 25.95
C GLU A 496 -1.43 7.67 25.20
N ASP A 497 -1.87 7.57 23.94
CA ASP A 497 -2.43 8.68 23.20
C ASP A 497 -3.91 8.87 23.54
N ARG A 498 -4.24 9.97 24.21
CA ARG A 498 -5.58 10.24 24.78
C ARG A 498 -6.49 11.03 23.84
N ARG A 499 -5.96 11.41 22.66
CA ARG A 499 -6.66 12.27 21.70
C ARG A 499 -7.73 11.58 20.84
N PRO A 500 -7.66 10.28 20.50
CA PRO A 500 -8.71 9.65 19.69
C PRO A 500 -10.09 9.73 20.37
N GLY A 501 -11.12 10.14 19.63
CA GLY A 501 -12.51 10.11 20.09
C GLY A 501 -13.11 8.71 19.97
N ALA A 502 -14.14 8.40 20.77
CA ALA A 502 -14.78 7.09 20.80
C ALA A 502 -15.23 6.56 19.42
N ASN A 503 -15.57 7.44 18.48
CA ASN A 503 -16.02 7.13 17.12
C ASN A 503 -14.88 6.90 16.12
N CYS A 504 -13.62 7.01 16.53
CA CYS A 504 -12.50 6.92 15.60
C CYS A 504 -12.48 5.57 14.87
N ASP A 505 -11.98 5.57 13.64
CA ASP A 505 -11.65 4.34 12.93
C ASP A 505 -10.30 3.80 13.47
N PRO A 506 -10.27 2.60 14.10
CA PRO A 506 -9.05 2.06 14.67
C PRO A 506 -7.97 1.79 13.63
N TYR A 507 -8.31 1.49 12.37
CA TYR A 507 -7.32 1.30 11.31
C TYR A 507 -6.61 2.61 11.00
N ARG A 508 -7.34 3.73 10.93
CA ARG A 508 -6.78 5.06 10.68
C ARG A 508 -5.88 5.52 11.83
N VAL A 509 -6.37 5.38 13.07
CA VAL A 509 -5.61 5.73 14.29
C VAL A 509 -4.32 4.92 14.39
N THR A 510 -4.39 3.59 14.32
CA THR A 510 -3.20 2.74 14.47
C THR A 510 -2.22 2.94 13.30
N SER A 511 -2.72 3.20 12.08
CA SER A 511 -1.89 3.50 10.92
C SER A 511 -1.10 4.80 11.09
N ILE A 512 -1.73 5.90 11.51
CA ILE A 512 -1.01 7.18 11.65
C ILE A 512 0.00 7.14 12.81
N ILE A 513 -0.34 6.49 13.92
CA ILE A 513 0.58 6.26 15.05
C ILE A 513 1.82 5.48 14.59
N MET A 514 1.61 4.37 13.88
CA MET A 514 2.71 3.54 13.37
C MET A 514 3.53 4.29 12.32
N LYS A 515 2.89 5.04 11.42
CA LYS A 515 3.59 5.82 10.39
C LYS A 515 4.56 6.83 11.00
N THR A 516 4.09 7.70 11.90
CA THR A 516 4.93 8.72 12.52
C THR A 516 6.05 8.11 13.36
N THR A 517 5.76 7.03 14.08
CA THR A 517 6.76 6.27 14.85
C THR A 517 7.81 5.65 13.92
N GLY A 518 7.36 5.00 12.86
CA GLY A 518 8.20 4.37 11.87
C GLY A 518 9.14 5.38 11.21
N GLU A 519 8.63 6.52 10.79
CA GLU A 519 9.40 7.61 10.18
C GLU A 519 10.48 8.15 11.12
N CYS A 520 10.16 8.41 12.40
CA CYS A 520 11.13 9.00 13.33
C CYS A 520 12.21 8.00 13.81
N LEU A 521 11.88 6.71 13.87
CA LEU A 521 12.83 5.65 14.25
C LEU A 521 13.63 5.12 13.05
N SER A 522 13.13 5.29 11.83
CA SER A 522 13.82 4.90 10.60
C SER A 522 14.96 5.82 10.22
N ALA A 523 14.96 7.07 10.70
CA ALA A 523 15.95 8.09 10.33
C ALA A 523 17.40 7.63 10.56
N GLU A 524 17.70 7.04 11.71
CA GLU A 524 19.04 6.53 12.04
C GLU A 524 19.46 5.35 11.14
N THR A 525 18.50 4.50 10.77
CA THR A 525 18.75 3.38 9.85
C THR A 525 19.07 3.88 8.44
N ILE A 526 18.32 4.89 7.97
CA ILE A 526 18.55 5.52 6.67
C ILE A 526 19.92 6.22 6.66
N GLU A 527 20.24 6.96 7.71
CA GLU A 527 21.52 7.66 7.85
C GLU A 527 22.70 6.68 7.88
N ALA A 528 22.60 5.61 8.67
CA ALA A 528 23.64 4.58 8.74
C ALA A 528 23.87 3.89 7.37
N GLY A 529 22.79 3.54 6.66
CA GLY A 529 22.90 2.98 5.30
C GLY A 529 23.42 3.97 4.26
N GLY A 530 23.29 5.28 4.50
CA GLY A 530 23.85 6.32 3.65
C GLY A 530 25.34 6.61 3.88
N LYS A 531 25.89 6.20 5.03
CA LYS A 531 27.30 6.44 5.43
C LYS A 531 28.25 5.27 5.10
N MET A 532 27.73 4.12 4.68
CA MET A 532 28.54 2.93 4.41
C MET A 532 28.31 2.44 2.98
N HIS A 533 29.41 2.22 2.27
CA HIS A 533 29.43 1.52 1.00
C HIS A 533 29.68 0.03 1.20
N SER A 534 28.97 -0.78 0.44
CA SER A 534 29.17 -2.23 0.38
C SER A 534 29.21 -2.65 -1.10
N ALA A 535 30.31 -3.23 -1.59
CA ALA A 535 30.47 -3.67 -2.96
C ALA A 535 30.59 -5.20 -3.08
N PHE A 536 30.06 -5.75 -4.17
CA PHE A 536 30.42 -7.09 -4.63
C PHE A 536 31.47 -6.97 -5.72
N VAL A 537 32.70 -7.41 -5.41
CA VAL A 537 33.83 -7.40 -6.34
C VAL A 537 34.13 -8.84 -6.72
N PHE A 538 34.35 -9.16 -7.99
CA PHE A 538 34.82 -10.50 -8.36
C PHE A 538 35.84 -10.50 -9.48
N ILE A 539 36.78 -11.42 -9.37
CA ILE A 539 37.75 -11.77 -10.41
C ILE A 539 37.04 -12.65 -11.43
N LYS A 540 37.09 -12.25 -12.69
CA LYS A 540 36.49 -12.96 -13.82
C LYS A 540 37.22 -14.29 -14.08
N PRO A 541 36.56 -15.30 -14.68
CA PRO A 541 37.10 -16.64 -14.78
C PRO A 541 38.48 -16.76 -15.43
N HIS A 542 38.78 -15.96 -16.45
CA HIS A 542 40.08 -15.98 -17.13
C HIS A 542 41.24 -15.49 -16.26
N ALA A 543 40.97 -14.82 -15.13
CA ALA A 543 41.97 -14.19 -14.26
C ALA A 543 42.00 -14.78 -12.84
N VAL A 544 41.31 -15.90 -12.57
CA VAL A 544 41.31 -16.54 -11.24
C VAL A 544 42.62 -17.31 -10.99
N TYR A 545 43.68 -16.56 -10.69
CA TYR A 545 45.01 -17.04 -10.28
C TYR A 545 45.34 -16.52 -8.89
N GLU A 546 46.12 -17.27 -8.10
CA GLU A 546 46.51 -16.85 -6.73
C GLU A 546 47.17 -15.48 -6.70
N LYS A 547 48.05 -15.17 -7.66
CA LYS A 547 48.68 -13.85 -7.75
C LYS A 547 47.69 -12.71 -7.99
N VAL A 548 46.64 -12.96 -8.79
CA VAL A 548 45.58 -11.96 -9.04
C VAL A 548 44.71 -11.80 -7.80
N LYS A 549 44.40 -12.89 -7.09
CA LYS A 549 43.68 -12.83 -5.80
C LYS A 549 44.44 -12.00 -4.79
N THR A 550 45.75 -12.22 -4.65
CA THR A 550 46.62 -11.42 -3.78
C THR A 550 46.63 -9.95 -4.21
N LEU A 551 46.85 -9.66 -5.50
CA LEU A 551 46.85 -8.28 -6.02
C LEU A 551 45.54 -7.55 -5.71
N VAL A 552 44.39 -8.18 -6.00
CA VAL A 552 43.07 -7.58 -5.75
C VAL A 552 42.84 -7.37 -4.27
N LYS A 553 43.12 -8.38 -3.44
CA LYS A 553 42.96 -8.31 -1.99
C LYS A 553 43.81 -7.21 -1.35
N ASP A 554 45.11 -7.20 -1.66
CA ASP A 554 46.07 -6.25 -1.07
C ASP A 554 45.68 -4.81 -1.45
N LYS A 555 45.24 -4.60 -2.68
CA LYS A 555 44.80 -3.29 -3.16
C LYS A 555 43.53 -2.80 -2.48
N LEU A 556 42.52 -3.66 -2.33
CA LEU A 556 41.29 -3.33 -1.61
C LEU A 556 41.60 -2.96 -0.15
N VAL A 557 42.50 -3.70 0.49
CA VAL A 557 42.93 -3.43 1.88
C VAL A 557 43.81 -2.17 1.97
N ALA A 558 44.66 -1.89 0.99
CA ALA A 558 45.51 -0.69 0.96
C ALA A 558 44.69 0.60 0.82
N GLU A 559 43.62 0.58 0.02
CA GLU A 559 42.61 1.64 -0.02
C GLU A 559 41.68 1.63 1.22
N GLY A 560 41.94 0.71 2.15
CA GLY A 560 41.33 0.61 3.45
C GLY A 560 39.85 0.23 3.42
N MET A 561 39.50 -0.67 2.51
CA MET A 561 38.25 -1.42 2.53
C MET A 561 38.35 -2.61 3.47
N THR A 562 37.23 -2.92 4.13
CA THR A 562 37.10 -4.12 4.96
C THR A 562 36.51 -5.26 4.13
N ILE A 563 37.22 -6.38 4.02
CA ILE A 563 36.69 -7.59 3.38
C ILE A 563 35.82 -8.33 4.39
N LYS A 564 34.51 -8.38 4.14
CA LYS A 564 33.50 -9.04 4.98
C LYS A 564 33.47 -10.54 4.74
N SER A 565 33.56 -10.93 3.48
CA SER A 565 33.66 -12.31 3.05
C SER A 565 34.37 -12.38 1.71
N GLU A 566 35.01 -13.51 1.43
CA GLU A 566 35.59 -13.82 0.13
C GLU A 566 35.42 -15.30 -0.16
N GLY A 567 35.44 -15.69 -1.43
CA GLY A 567 35.28 -17.10 -1.77
C GLY A 567 35.23 -17.39 -3.25
N GLN A 568 35.26 -18.68 -3.58
CA GLN A 568 35.19 -19.17 -4.95
C GLN A 568 33.78 -19.68 -5.28
N ILE A 569 33.20 -19.24 -6.40
CA ILE A 569 31.93 -19.76 -6.92
C ILE A 569 32.24 -20.46 -8.25
N LYS A 570 32.06 -21.78 -8.26
CA LYS A 570 32.37 -22.64 -9.41
C LYS A 570 31.28 -22.60 -10.48
N ALA A 571 31.67 -22.86 -11.72
CA ALA A 571 30.81 -22.83 -12.90
C ALA A 571 29.53 -23.67 -12.78
N ASP A 572 29.59 -24.83 -12.12
CA ASP A 572 28.44 -25.70 -11.86
C ASP A 572 27.36 -24.99 -11.03
N MET A 573 27.78 -24.23 -10.01
CA MET A 573 26.87 -23.43 -9.20
C MET A 573 26.34 -22.22 -9.99
N ILE A 574 27.21 -21.56 -10.75
CA ILE A 574 26.84 -20.40 -11.59
C ILE A 574 25.74 -20.81 -12.57
N ASP A 575 25.92 -21.92 -13.28
CA ASP A 575 24.98 -22.44 -14.27
C ASP A 575 23.68 -22.93 -13.60
N LYS A 576 23.79 -23.81 -12.58
CA LYS A 576 22.63 -24.39 -11.89
C LYS A 576 21.72 -23.32 -11.27
N LYS A 577 22.28 -22.26 -10.71
CA LYS A 577 21.53 -21.17 -10.07
C LYS A 577 21.28 -19.99 -11.01
N LYS A 578 21.72 -20.07 -12.28
CA LYS A 578 21.59 -19.01 -13.28
C LYS A 578 22.17 -17.66 -12.83
N LEU A 579 23.27 -17.68 -12.06
CA LEU A 579 23.81 -16.48 -11.40
C LEU A 579 24.28 -15.44 -12.41
N ILE A 580 24.98 -15.88 -13.45
CA ILE A 580 25.46 -14.98 -14.51
C ILE A 580 24.32 -14.48 -15.41
N ASP A 581 23.26 -15.29 -15.57
CA ASP A 581 22.05 -14.92 -16.29
C ASP A 581 21.27 -13.83 -15.54
N THR A 582 21.16 -13.93 -14.21
CA THR A 582 20.56 -12.88 -13.37
C THR A 582 21.43 -11.61 -13.35
N HIS A 583 22.75 -11.75 -13.23
CA HIS A 583 23.67 -10.62 -13.22
C HIS A 583 23.60 -9.79 -14.50
N TYR A 584 23.48 -10.44 -15.66
CA TYR A 584 23.28 -9.76 -16.95
C TYR A 584 21.82 -9.75 -17.40
N GLY A 585 20.87 -9.69 -16.46
CA GLY A 585 19.43 -9.93 -16.68
C GLY A 585 18.84 -9.23 -17.91
N ALA A 586 19.13 -7.95 -18.14
CA ALA A 586 18.60 -7.21 -19.29
C ALA A 586 19.10 -7.73 -20.65
N ILE A 587 20.36 -8.15 -20.73
CA ILE A 587 20.98 -8.71 -21.94
C ILE A 587 20.59 -10.18 -22.09
N ALA A 588 20.64 -10.94 -21.00
CA ALA A 588 20.30 -12.36 -20.91
C ALA A 588 18.83 -12.59 -21.28
N ALA A 589 17.90 -11.77 -20.77
CA ALA A 589 16.49 -11.90 -21.08
C ALA A 589 16.23 -11.77 -22.58
N LYS A 590 16.86 -10.81 -23.25
CA LYS A 590 16.77 -10.60 -24.71
C LYS A 590 17.43 -11.74 -25.51
N ALA A 591 18.51 -12.32 -24.99
CA ALA A 591 19.25 -13.39 -25.65
C ALA A 591 18.65 -14.80 -25.43
N VAL A 592 17.96 -15.02 -24.31
CA VAL A 592 17.58 -16.37 -23.84
C VAL A 592 16.07 -16.57 -23.76
N SER A 593 15.30 -15.59 -23.29
CA SER A 593 13.89 -15.82 -22.88
C SER A 593 12.84 -14.99 -23.62
N MET A 594 13.13 -13.74 -23.99
CA MET A 594 12.19 -12.88 -24.70
C MET A 594 12.03 -13.35 -26.14
N LYS A 595 10.78 -13.46 -26.59
CA LYS A 595 10.49 -13.72 -28.00
C LYS A 595 10.66 -12.43 -28.82
N PRO A 596 11.00 -12.53 -30.11
CA PRO A 596 11.13 -11.36 -30.99
C PRO A 596 9.94 -10.41 -30.92
N SER A 597 8.72 -10.93 -30.85
CA SER A 597 7.48 -10.14 -30.76
C SER A 597 7.35 -9.32 -29.47
N GLN A 598 8.16 -9.59 -28.45
CA GLN A 598 8.21 -8.88 -27.18
C GLN A 598 9.30 -7.81 -27.14
N LEU A 599 10.14 -7.71 -28.19
CA LEU A 599 11.23 -6.75 -28.27
C LEU A 599 10.72 -5.41 -28.81
N THR A 600 11.03 -4.33 -28.09
CA THR A 600 10.76 -2.97 -28.56
C THR A 600 12.00 -2.42 -29.25
N VAL A 601 11.94 -2.27 -30.58
CA VAL A 601 12.98 -1.62 -31.38
C VAL A 601 12.50 -0.22 -31.77
N GLN A 602 13.26 0.82 -31.45
CA GLN A 602 12.89 2.21 -31.76
C GLN A 602 12.85 2.45 -33.26
N THR A 603 11.99 3.36 -33.74
CA THR A 603 11.85 3.68 -35.17
C THR A 603 13.20 3.98 -35.83
N LYS A 604 14.02 4.83 -35.20
CA LYS A 604 15.37 5.13 -35.68
C LYS A 604 16.24 3.87 -35.87
N ALA A 605 16.18 2.92 -34.94
CA ALA A 605 16.93 1.68 -35.01
C ALA A 605 16.38 0.73 -36.09
N GLN A 606 15.07 0.79 -36.39
CA GLN A 606 14.47 0.06 -37.51
C GLN A 606 14.92 0.66 -38.86
N ASP A 607 14.97 1.99 -38.96
CA ASP A 607 15.45 2.68 -40.17
C ASP A 607 16.94 2.36 -40.43
N GLU A 608 17.76 2.37 -39.37
CA GLU A 608 19.18 1.98 -39.47
C GLU A 608 19.34 0.48 -39.81
N PHE A 609 18.46 -0.38 -39.30
CA PHE A 609 18.44 -1.80 -39.66
C PHE A 609 18.16 -2.00 -41.15
N GLU A 610 17.15 -1.33 -41.69
CA GLU A 610 16.80 -1.40 -43.11
C GLU A 610 17.93 -0.85 -43.98
N LYS A 611 18.57 0.24 -43.57
CA LYS A 611 19.74 0.78 -44.26
C LYS A 611 20.92 -0.20 -44.28
N MET A 612 21.12 -0.97 -43.20
CA MET A 612 22.23 -1.93 -43.08
C MET A 612 21.96 -3.22 -43.85
N PHE A 613 20.77 -3.80 -43.69
CA PHE A 613 20.47 -5.14 -44.20
C PHE A 613 19.63 -5.15 -45.48
N GLY A 614 19.18 -3.99 -45.95
CA GLY A 614 18.38 -3.84 -47.18
C GLY A 614 16.96 -4.38 -47.07
N VAL A 615 16.47 -4.63 -45.84
CA VAL A 615 15.14 -5.19 -45.59
C VAL A 615 14.51 -4.53 -44.36
N ALA A 616 13.24 -4.16 -44.47
CA ALA A 616 12.50 -3.54 -43.38
C ALA A 616 12.39 -4.47 -42.17
N TRP A 617 12.53 -3.91 -40.96
CA TRP A 617 12.42 -4.66 -39.70
C TRP A 617 11.07 -5.38 -39.56
N SER A 618 9.98 -4.72 -39.97
CA SER A 618 8.64 -5.31 -39.97
C SER A 618 8.54 -6.57 -40.84
N LYS A 619 9.23 -6.57 -41.99
CA LYS A 619 9.22 -7.70 -42.93
C LYS A 619 9.96 -8.92 -42.38
N VAL A 620 11.16 -8.75 -41.81
CA VAL A 620 11.90 -9.89 -41.20
C VAL A 620 11.18 -10.47 -39.98
N MET A 621 10.39 -9.65 -39.28
CA MET A 621 9.51 -10.08 -38.19
C MET A 621 8.31 -10.88 -38.72
N GLU A 622 7.67 -10.43 -39.80
CA GLU A 622 6.58 -11.14 -40.48
C GLU A 622 7.05 -12.48 -41.07
N ASP A 623 8.22 -12.48 -41.71
CA ASP A 623 8.85 -13.67 -42.30
C ASP A 623 9.40 -14.65 -41.23
N GLY A 624 9.35 -14.29 -39.94
CA GLY A 624 9.78 -15.15 -38.84
C GLY A 624 11.29 -15.42 -38.82
N LEU A 625 12.10 -14.46 -39.29
CA LEU A 625 13.56 -14.60 -39.43
C LEU A 625 14.34 -14.07 -38.22
N VAL A 626 13.67 -13.43 -37.28
CA VAL A 626 14.30 -12.89 -36.06
C VAL A 626 14.19 -13.90 -34.93
N PHE A 627 15.27 -14.12 -34.21
CA PHE A 627 15.34 -15.04 -33.06
C PHE A 627 16.15 -14.41 -31.92
N ASN A 628 15.79 -14.74 -30.67
CA ASN A 628 16.78 -14.60 -29.60
C ASN A 628 17.91 -15.62 -29.82
N ALA A 629 19.07 -15.42 -29.19
CA ALA A 629 20.22 -16.30 -29.37
C ALA A 629 19.91 -17.77 -29.05
N MET A 630 19.10 -18.06 -28.03
CA MET A 630 18.80 -19.46 -27.69
C MET A 630 17.92 -20.15 -28.75
N ASP A 631 16.86 -19.50 -29.21
CA ASP A 631 16.00 -20.00 -30.28
C ASP A 631 16.73 -20.02 -31.63
N GLY A 632 17.64 -19.06 -31.86
CA GLY A 632 18.47 -18.96 -33.06
C GLY A 632 19.44 -20.14 -33.17
N ALA A 633 20.09 -20.52 -32.07
CA ALA A 633 20.93 -21.72 -32.03
C ALA A 633 20.13 -22.97 -32.41
N LYS A 634 18.93 -23.11 -31.82
CA LYS A 634 18.01 -24.22 -32.14
C LYS A 634 17.57 -24.20 -33.61
N LYS A 635 17.26 -23.02 -34.17
CA LYS A 635 16.85 -22.86 -35.56
C LYS A 635 17.96 -23.23 -36.54
N LEU A 636 19.21 -22.89 -36.23
CA LEU A 636 20.39 -23.21 -37.03
C LEU A 636 20.91 -24.63 -36.79
N GLY A 637 20.35 -25.37 -35.81
CA GLY A 637 20.80 -26.72 -35.47
C GLY A 637 22.20 -26.76 -34.84
N VAL A 638 22.63 -25.66 -34.23
CA VAL A 638 23.95 -25.52 -33.59
C VAL A 638 23.81 -25.42 -32.07
N SER A 639 24.89 -25.71 -31.35
CA SER A 639 24.98 -25.44 -29.92
C SER A 639 25.01 -23.93 -29.62
N PRO A 640 24.64 -23.48 -28.41
CA PRO A 640 24.79 -22.08 -27.99
C PRO A 640 26.21 -21.55 -28.20
N ASP A 641 27.22 -22.35 -27.89
CA ASP A 641 28.62 -21.98 -28.01
C ASP A 641 29.04 -21.80 -29.48
N GLU A 642 28.56 -22.67 -30.38
CA GLU A 642 28.79 -22.54 -31.82
C GLU A 642 28.10 -21.30 -32.39
N LEU A 643 26.87 -21.00 -31.95
CA LEU A 643 26.21 -19.75 -32.32
C LEU A 643 27.01 -18.54 -31.83
N GLY A 644 27.50 -18.57 -30.60
CA GLY A 644 28.36 -17.52 -30.05
C GLY A 644 29.60 -17.28 -30.91
N LYS A 645 30.30 -18.35 -31.31
CA LYS A 645 31.45 -18.27 -32.21
C LYS A 645 31.10 -17.69 -33.59
N LYS A 646 29.97 -18.12 -34.18
CA LYS A 646 29.48 -17.53 -35.44
C LYS A 646 29.20 -16.04 -35.27
N TYR A 647 28.59 -15.64 -34.16
CA TYR A 647 28.28 -14.25 -33.86
C TYR A 647 29.52 -13.39 -33.64
N ASP A 648 30.55 -13.90 -32.97
CA ASP A 648 31.80 -13.17 -32.72
C ASP A 648 32.63 -12.93 -33.99
N ALA A 649 32.42 -13.74 -35.03
CA ALA A 649 33.05 -13.55 -36.35
C ALA A 649 32.42 -12.41 -37.17
N LEU A 650 31.26 -11.89 -36.75
CA LEU A 650 30.53 -10.83 -37.44
C LEU A 650 31.17 -9.45 -37.22
N LYS A 651 31.09 -8.57 -38.22
CA LYS A 651 31.66 -7.22 -38.16
C LYS A 651 30.61 -6.19 -37.72
N LYS A 652 30.90 -5.43 -36.65
CA LYS A 652 30.06 -4.31 -36.21
C LYS A 652 29.92 -3.26 -37.32
N GLY A 653 28.70 -2.78 -37.55
CA GLY A 653 28.38 -1.82 -38.61
C GLY A 653 28.23 -2.44 -40.00
N VAL A 654 28.44 -3.75 -40.15
CA VAL A 654 28.24 -4.50 -41.41
C VAL A 654 27.21 -5.59 -41.17
N ASP A 655 27.52 -6.52 -40.26
CA ASP A 655 26.71 -7.69 -39.95
C ASP A 655 25.96 -7.53 -38.62
N ILE A 656 26.42 -6.62 -37.76
CA ILE A 656 25.81 -6.32 -36.45
C ILE A 656 25.42 -4.85 -36.37
N ILE A 657 24.18 -4.62 -35.95
CA ILE A 657 23.64 -3.31 -35.59
C ILE A 657 23.35 -3.22 -34.08
N LYS A 658 23.55 -2.03 -33.51
CA LYS A 658 23.17 -1.70 -32.13
C LYS A 658 21.83 -0.96 -32.13
N PHE A 659 20.82 -1.53 -31.48
CA PHE A 659 19.50 -0.90 -31.33
C PHE A 659 19.40 0.04 -30.13
N GLY A 660 20.27 -0.13 -29.13
CA GLY A 660 20.25 0.65 -27.88
C GLY A 660 21.09 -0.04 -26.80
N GLY A 661 21.15 0.51 -25.58
CA GLY A 661 21.96 -0.03 -24.47
C GLY A 661 21.93 -1.56 -24.34
N GLY A 662 23.09 -2.22 -24.53
CA GLY A 662 23.24 -3.67 -24.47
C GLY A 662 22.40 -4.50 -25.47
N PHE A 663 21.73 -3.86 -26.44
CA PHE A 663 20.78 -4.49 -27.35
C PHE A 663 21.29 -4.44 -28.79
N TYR A 664 21.64 -5.61 -29.31
CA TYR A 664 22.28 -5.81 -30.60
C TYR A 664 21.52 -6.86 -31.41
N CYS A 665 21.51 -6.66 -32.73
CA CYS A 665 21.02 -7.63 -33.70
C CYS A 665 22.15 -7.93 -34.67
N GLY A 666 22.47 -9.21 -34.85
CA GLY A 666 23.46 -9.66 -35.83
C GLY A 666 22.84 -10.60 -36.84
N LYS A 667 23.20 -10.49 -38.12
CA LYS A 667 22.81 -11.45 -39.14
C LYS A 667 23.75 -12.66 -39.07
N VAL A 668 23.22 -13.82 -38.72
CA VAL A 668 23.96 -15.09 -38.66
C VAL A 668 23.35 -16.04 -39.68
N ASP A 669 24.12 -16.42 -40.69
CA ASP A 669 23.62 -17.16 -41.86
C ASP A 669 22.38 -16.44 -42.46
N ASP A 670 21.24 -17.12 -42.52
CA ASP A 670 19.98 -16.61 -43.09
C ASP A 670 19.00 -16.03 -42.04
N ILE A 671 19.43 -15.88 -40.78
CA ILE A 671 18.58 -15.38 -39.69
C ILE A 671 19.18 -14.17 -38.97
N TYR A 672 18.33 -13.47 -38.22
CA TYR A 672 18.71 -12.32 -37.41
C TYR A 672 18.66 -12.70 -35.93
N VAL A 673 19.82 -12.63 -35.28
CA VAL A 673 20.03 -13.10 -33.91
C VAL A 673 20.20 -11.92 -32.96
N ILE A 674 19.37 -11.89 -31.92
CA ILE A 674 19.42 -10.88 -30.87
C ILE A 674 20.44 -11.27 -29.79
N ASN A 675 21.38 -10.37 -29.50
CA ASN A 675 22.41 -10.50 -28.47
C ASN A 675 23.17 -11.84 -28.52
N GLY A 676 23.54 -12.33 -29.72
CA GLY A 676 24.23 -13.61 -29.89
C GLY A 676 25.57 -13.72 -29.13
N PHE A 677 26.28 -12.61 -28.97
CA PHE A 677 27.50 -12.51 -28.15
C PHE A 677 27.31 -12.99 -26.70
N TYR A 678 26.07 -12.95 -26.19
CA TYR A 678 25.75 -13.39 -24.84
C TYR A 678 26.10 -14.86 -24.61
N MET A 679 25.99 -15.71 -25.64
CA MET A 679 26.30 -17.14 -25.51
C MET A 679 27.78 -17.37 -25.20
N ASN A 680 28.67 -16.70 -25.93
CA ASN A 680 30.10 -16.82 -25.66
C ASN A 680 30.49 -16.14 -24.33
N MET A 681 29.86 -15.01 -23.99
CA MET A 681 30.08 -14.39 -22.69
C MET A 681 29.66 -15.33 -21.53
N ARG A 682 28.50 -15.98 -21.64
CA ARG A 682 27.97 -16.92 -20.65
C ARG A 682 28.85 -18.16 -20.51
N SER A 683 29.37 -18.70 -21.62
CA SER A 683 30.20 -19.89 -21.63
C SER A 683 31.48 -19.70 -20.80
N LYS A 684 32.09 -18.51 -20.81
CA LYS A 684 33.26 -18.18 -19.98
C LYS A 684 33.04 -18.39 -18.47
N PHE A 685 31.81 -18.21 -17.99
CA PHE A 685 31.44 -18.40 -16.58
C PHE A 685 30.92 -19.80 -16.25
N THR A 686 30.45 -20.53 -17.25
CA THR A 686 29.76 -21.81 -17.08
C THR A 686 30.57 -23.00 -17.62
N ALA A 687 31.70 -22.74 -18.29
CA ALA A 687 32.63 -23.76 -18.75
C ALA A 687 33.16 -24.62 -17.59
N LYS A 688 33.34 -25.92 -17.87
CA LYS A 688 33.86 -26.87 -16.87
C LYS A 688 35.22 -26.41 -16.36
N GLY A 689 35.35 -26.30 -15.03
CA GLY A 689 36.57 -25.85 -14.37
C GLY A 689 36.67 -24.32 -14.20
N ALA A 690 35.80 -23.54 -14.85
CA ALA A 690 35.72 -22.10 -14.61
C ALA A 690 35.15 -21.80 -13.23
N SER A 691 35.49 -20.63 -12.71
CA SER A 691 34.96 -20.10 -11.45
C SER A 691 35.15 -18.59 -11.42
N ILE A 692 34.43 -17.91 -10.54
CA ILE A 692 34.82 -16.57 -10.09
C ILE A 692 35.41 -16.65 -8.69
N TYR A 693 36.22 -15.65 -8.32
CA TYR A 693 36.62 -15.43 -6.94
C TYR A 693 36.13 -14.06 -6.50
N TYR A 694 35.31 -14.00 -5.45
CA TYR A 694 34.65 -12.77 -5.03
C TYR A 694 35.21 -12.22 -3.71
N TYR A 695 35.02 -10.93 -3.53
CA TYR A 695 35.19 -10.17 -2.29
C TYR A 695 33.92 -9.36 -2.04
N GLU A 696 33.32 -9.55 -0.88
CA GLU A 696 32.33 -8.64 -0.33
C GLU A 696 33.09 -7.61 0.52
N VAL A 697 33.08 -6.35 0.09
CA VAL A 697 33.87 -5.29 0.74
C VAL A 697 32.98 -4.17 1.26
N GLU A 698 33.40 -3.54 2.35
CA GLU A 698 32.74 -2.37 2.94
C GLU A 698 33.73 -1.25 3.24
N TRP A 699 33.30 0.01 3.05
CA TRP A 699 34.06 1.20 3.44
C TRP A 699 33.16 2.40 3.76
N PRO A 700 33.58 3.33 4.64
CA PRO A 700 32.84 4.56 4.88
C PRO A 700 32.71 5.40 3.60
N ALA A 701 31.51 5.92 3.32
CA ALA A 701 31.24 6.69 2.09
C ALA A 701 32.12 7.95 1.96
N GLU A 702 32.54 8.54 3.08
CA GLU A 702 33.46 9.68 3.12
C GLU A 702 34.90 9.32 2.69
N LYS A 703 35.27 8.04 2.74
CA LYS A 703 36.63 7.59 2.43
C LYS A 703 36.91 7.52 0.93
N MET A 704 35.93 7.08 0.16
CA MET A 704 36.05 6.93 -1.29
C MET A 704 34.66 6.97 -1.90
N LYS A 705 34.46 7.89 -2.85
CA LYS A 705 33.23 7.98 -3.65
C LYS A 705 33.06 6.73 -4.50
N TRP A 706 31.82 6.35 -4.80
CA TRP A 706 31.55 5.18 -5.65
C TRP A 706 32.13 5.33 -7.06
N GLU A 707 32.06 6.55 -7.61
CA GLU A 707 32.68 6.89 -8.91
C GLU A 707 34.20 6.65 -8.88
N ASP A 708 34.88 7.05 -7.81
CA ASP A 708 36.34 6.86 -7.66
C ASP A 708 36.68 5.38 -7.44
N PHE A 709 35.85 4.65 -6.71
CA PHE A 709 35.98 3.21 -6.57
C PHE A 709 35.96 2.49 -7.93
N ARG A 710 35.03 2.86 -8.82
CA ARG A 710 34.95 2.29 -10.17
C ARG A 710 36.02 2.82 -11.12
N GLY A 711 36.22 4.13 -11.14
CA GLY A 711 37.07 4.81 -12.11
C GLY A 711 38.56 4.74 -11.79
N LYS A 712 38.94 4.93 -10.52
CA LYS A 712 40.34 5.03 -10.09
C LYS A 712 40.86 3.73 -9.49
N LEU A 713 40.11 3.11 -8.56
CA LEU A 713 40.56 1.87 -7.92
C LEU A 713 40.41 0.66 -8.84
N LEU A 714 39.18 0.40 -9.32
CA LEU A 714 38.91 -0.71 -10.22
C LEU A 714 39.49 -0.46 -11.62
N GLY A 715 39.21 0.72 -12.18
CA GLY A 715 39.54 1.12 -13.54
C GLY A 715 38.35 0.94 -14.50
N PRO A 716 38.24 1.75 -15.58
CA PRO A 716 37.24 1.59 -16.64
C PRO A 716 37.25 0.21 -17.30
N THR A 717 36.18 -0.11 -18.06
CA THR A 717 35.99 -1.43 -18.68
C THR A 717 37.11 -1.82 -19.63
N ASP A 718 37.66 -0.86 -20.38
CA ASP A 718 38.85 -1.05 -21.20
C ASP A 718 40.11 -0.91 -20.33
N PRO A 719 40.81 -2.03 -20.05
CA PRO A 719 41.96 -2.01 -19.15
C PRO A 719 43.20 -1.34 -19.78
N ALA A 720 43.27 -1.24 -21.11
CA ALA A 720 44.40 -0.61 -21.80
C ALA A 720 44.39 0.92 -21.63
N THR A 721 43.19 1.51 -21.53
CA THR A 721 43.01 2.95 -21.28
C THR A 721 42.74 3.28 -19.81
N ALA A 722 42.67 2.27 -18.94
CA ALA A 722 42.41 2.48 -17.53
C ALA A 722 43.57 3.22 -16.84
N PRO A 723 43.31 4.07 -15.83
CA PRO A 723 44.35 4.82 -15.14
C PRO A 723 45.47 3.91 -14.63
N SER A 724 46.72 4.38 -14.76
CA SER A 724 47.88 3.69 -14.23
C SER A 724 47.70 3.42 -12.74
N GLY A 725 47.95 2.18 -12.32
CA GLY A 725 47.71 1.79 -10.94
C GLY A 725 46.23 1.64 -10.59
N SER A 726 45.33 1.41 -11.54
CA SER A 726 44.02 0.79 -11.27
C SER A 726 44.14 -0.74 -11.33
N LEU A 727 43.22 -1.49 -10.72
CA LEU A 727 43.25 -2.96 -10.72
C LEU A 727 43.25 -3.53 -12.14
N ARG A 728 42.36 -3.06 -13.00
CA ARG A 728 42.26 -3.51 -14.40
C ARG A 728 43.52 -3.19 -15.19
N ASN A 729 44.09 -2.00 -15.01
CA ASN A 729 45.34 -1.62 -15.65
C ASN A 729 46.53 -2.46 -15.17
N GLU A 730 46.63 -2.73 -13.86
CA GLU A 730 47.70 -3.58 -13.33
C GLU A 730 47.60 -5.02 -13.82
N ILE A 731 46.39 -5.60 -13.86
CA ILE A 731 46.18 -6.94 -14.41
C ILE A 731 46.56 -6.96 -15.90
N TYR A 732 46.26 -5.90 -16.63
CA TYR A 732 46.61 -5.76 -18.06
C TYR A 732 48.11 -5.64 -18.32
N ASN A 733 48.83 -4.83 -17.54
CA ASN A 733 50.25 -4.60 -17.74
C ASN A 733 51.10 -5.77 -17.21
N LYS A 734 50.66 -6.44 -16.14
CA LYS A 734 51.39 -7.53 -15.48
C LYS A 734 50.84 -8.92 -15.81
N TRP A 735 50.06 -9.06 -16.88
CA TRP A 735 49.31 -10.29 -17.17
C TRP A 735 50.20 -11.56 -17.21
N VAL A 736 51.40 -11.48 -17.80
CA VAL A 736 52.38 -12.57 -17.84
C VAL A 736 52.88 -12.92 -16.43
N GLU A 737 53.26 -11.91 -15.64
CA GLU A 737 53.76 -12.09 -14.27
C GLU A 737 52.70 -12.70 -13.34
N LEU A 738 51.44 -12.29 -13.55
CA LEU A 738 50.25 -12.76 -12.84
C LEU A 738 49.79 -14.16 -13.30
N GLY A 739 50.33 -14.68 -14.41
CA GLY A 739 50.09 -16.04 -14.92
C GLY A 739 48.89 -16.17 -15.86
N LEU A 740 48.37 -15.07 -16.41
CA LEU A 740 47.26 -15.11 -17.36
C LEU A 740 47.73 -15.70 -18.70
N GLN A 741 46.81 -16.36 -19.41
CA GLN A 741 47.10 -16.98 -20.71
C GLN A 741 47.09 -15.99 -21.88
N ALA A 742 46.40 -14.87 -21.72
CA ALA A 742 46.32 -13.81 -22.71
C ALA A 742 46.26 -12.46 -22.00
N GLN A 743 46.65 -11.41 -22.72
CA GLN A 743 46.50 -10.05 -22.24
C GLN A 743 44.99 -9.71 -22.12
N PRO A 744 44.55 -9.12 -20.99
CA PRO A 744 43.17 -8.67 -20.79
C PRO A 744 42.66 -7.73 -21.89
N ASP A 745 41.36 -7.79 -22.18
CA ASP A 745 40.67 -6.90 -23.11
C ASP A 745 39.38 -6.32 -22.48
N THR A 746 38.56 -5.60 -23.25
CA THR A 746 37.30 -5.01 -22.74
C THR A 746 36.32 -6.06 -22.18
N GLY A 747 36.29 -7.28 -22.73
CA GLY A 747 35.42 -8.36 -22.28
C GLY A 747 36.01 -9.12 -21.10
N ASP A 748 37.28 -9.49 -21.21
CA ASP A 748 38.09 -10.21 -20.23
C ASP A 748 39.07 -9.26 -19.53
N ASN A 749 38.52 -8.28 -18.81
CA ASN A 749 39.26 -7.21 -18.14
C ASN A 749 39.73 -7.55 -16.69
N GLY A 750 39.86 -8.81 -16.34
CA GLY A 750 40.33 -9.26 -15.02
C GLY A 750 39.29 -9.21 -13.89
N VAL A 751 38.72 -8.04 -13.58
CA VAL A 751 37.92 -7.80 -12.37
C VAL A 751 36.64 -7.00 -12.63
N HIS A 752 35.57 -7.32 -11.89
CA HIS A 752 34.26 -6.67 -11.92
C HIS A 752 33.90 -6.08 -10.56
N ALA A 753 33.18 -4.96 -10.56
CA ALA A 753 32.46 -4.43 -9.40
C ALA A 753 31.16 -3.73 -9.85
N SER A 754 30.18 -3.66 -8.95
CA SER A 754 28.85 -3.12 -9.21
C SER A 754 28.85 -1.61 -9.50
N ALA A 755 27.90 -1.11 -10.31
CA ALA A 755 27.85 0.29 -10.77
C ALA A 755 27.29 1.27 -9.73
N SER A 756 26.57 0.77 -8.72
CA SER A 756 26.01 1.59 -7.63
C SER A 756 25.78 0.77 -6.36
N PRO A 757 25.53 1.40 -5.19
CA PRO A 757 25.11 0.72 -3.97
C PRO A 757 23.85 -0.15 -4.15
N PHE A 758 22.89 0.29 -4.97
CA PHE A 758 21.66 -0.46 -5.25
C PHE A 758 21.92 -1.71 -6.09
N GLU A 759 22.66 -1.57 -7.19
CA GLU A 759 23.05 -2.72 -8.01
C GLU A 759 23.93 -3.69 -7.20
N SER A 760 24.81 -3.16 -6.36
CA SER A 760 25.63 -3.96 -5.46
C SER A 760 24.79 -4.79 -4.48
N LEU A 761 23.71 -4.23 -3.93
CA LEU A 761 22.75 -5.00 -3.13
C LEU A 761 22.10 -6.12 -3.96
N ALA A 762 21.70 -5.82 -5.21
CA ALA A 762 21.11 -6.81 -6.12
C ALA A 762 22.11 -7.95 -6.43
N GLU A 763 23.36 -7.62 -6.71
CA GLU A 763 24.45 -8.57 -6.97
C GLU A 763 24.76 -9.41 -5.74
N ARG A 764 24.89 -8.82 -4.54
CA ARG A 764 25.08 -9.59 -3.30
C ARG A 764 23.92 -10.55 -3.04
N CYS A 765 22.68 -10.12 -3.29
CA CYS A 765 21.50 -10.98 -3.16
C CYS A 765 21.53 -12.15 -4.17
N ASN A 766 22.01 -11.90 -5.39
CA ASN A 766 22.14 -12.91 -6.44
C ASN A 766 23.27 -13.91 -6.13
N TRP A 767 24.49 -13.42 -5.99
CA TRP A 767 25.72 -14.23 -5.94
C TRP A 767 25.92 -14.93 -4.59
N ILE A 768 25.72 -14.22 -3.48
CA ILE A 768 26.02 -14.72 -2.12
C ILE A 768 24.79 -14.87 -1.22
N ARG A 769 23.58 -14.67 -1.77
CA ARG A 769 22.30 -14.77 -1.04
C ARG A 769 22.23 -13.85 0.17
N ALA A 770 22.82 -12.66 0.05
CA ALA A 770 22.68 -11.62 1.06
C ALA A 770 21.20 -11.31 1.31
N SER A 771 20.89 -10.96 2.57
CA SER A 771 19.52 -10.66 2.99
C SER A 771 19.30 -9.15 3.02
N ILE A 772 18.35 -8.66 2.22
CA ILE A 772 17.95 -7.24 2.19
C ILE A 772 17.65 -6.70 3.59
N THR A 773 17.03 -7.50 4.46
CA THR A 773 16.67 -7.09 5.83
C THR A 773 17.83 -7.11 6.82
N LYS A 774 18.99 -7.66 6.45
CA LYS A 774 20.20 -7.70 7.28
C LYS A 774 21.27 -6.72 6.78
N ASP A 775 21.29 -6.48 5.47
CA ASP A 775 22.15 -5.54 4.78
C ASP A 775 21.88 -4.08 5.19
N ALA A 776 22.93 -3.26 5.36
CA ALA A 776 22.80 -1.88 5.81
C ALA A 776 22.03 -1.00 4.80
N PHE A 777 22.39 -1.09 3.53
CA PHE A 777 21.71 -0.36 2.45
C PHE A 777 20.30 -0.91 2.23
N GLY A 778 20.13 -2.23 2.26
CA GLY A 778 18.82 -2.89 2.18
C GLY A 778 17.86 -2.48 3.29
N LYS A 779 18.33 -2.40 4.53
CA LYS A 779 17.55 -1.85 5.67
C LYS A 779 17.18 -0.40 5.44
N ALA A 780 18.10 0.43 4.95
CA ALA A 780 17.85 1.84 4.67
C ALA A 780 16.83 2.07 3.55
N LEU A 781 16.80 1.23 2.51
CA LEU A 781 15.74 1.27 1.48
C LEU A 781 14.36 1.00 2.07
N LEU A 782 14.24 -0.04 2.90
CA LEU A 782 12.99 -0.39 3.57
C LEU A 782 12.55 0.72 4.54
N ALA A 783 13.49 1.21 5.34
CA ALA A 783 13.30 2.32 6.27
C ALA A 783 12.90 3.63 5.56
N SER A 784 13.32 3.81 4.30
CA SER A 784 12.93 4.94 3.44
C SER A 784 11.51 4.84 2.88
N GLY A 785 10.79 3.73 3.15
CA GLY A 785 9.41 3.49 2.72
C GLY A 785 9.28 2.68 1.43
N ILE A 786 10.37 2.16 0.86
CA ILE A 786 10.33 1.37 -0.38
C ILE A 786 9.97 -0.08 -0.04
N LYS A 787 8.83 -0.55 -0.56
CA LYS A 787 8.31 -1.89 -0.25
C LYS A 787 9.23 -3.00 -0.80
N MET A 788 9.37 -4.10 -0.06
CA MET A 788 10.19 -5.27 -0.45
C MET A 788 9.88 -5.81 -1.87
N PRO A 789 8.62 -5.95 -2.31
CA PRO A 789 8.33 -6.38 -3.68
C PRO A 789 8.89 -5.41 -4.74
N LYS A 790 8.81 -4.10 -4.51
CA LYS A 790 9.35 -3.07 -5.42
C LYS A 790 10.88 -3.14 -5.51
N ILE A 791 11.57 -3.32 -4.38
CA ILE A 791 13.04 -3.54 -4.38
C ILE A 791 13.41 -4.76 -5.24
N LYS A 792 12.69 -5.88 -5.07
CA LYS A 792 12.93 -7.10 -5.85
C LYS A 792 12.58 -6.97 -7.33
N GLU A 793 11.54 -6.20 -7.65
CA GLU A 793 11.20 -5.85 -9.04
C GLU A 793 12.36 -5.08 -9.67
N TRP A 794 12.86 -4.06 -8.97
CA TRP A 794 13.95 -3.20 -9.39
C TRP A 794 15.30 -3.91 -9.56
N PHE A 795 15.53 -5.04 -8.89
CA PHE A 795 16.72 -5.88 -9.14
C PHE A 795 16.78 -6.46 -10.55
N ASN A 796 15.68 -6.46 -11.31
CA ASN A 796 15.65 -6.88 -12.71
C ASN A 796 15.90 -5.72 -13.69
N ASP A 797 16.33 -4.56 -13.17
CA ASP A 797 16.59 -3.34 -13.91
C ASP A 797 15.43 -2.88 -14.84
N PRO A 798 14.20 -2.72 -14.33
CA PRO A 798 13.09 -2.23 -15.13
C PRO A 798 13.31 -0.78 -15.54
N ALA A 799 12.70 -0.39 -16.67
CA ALA A 799 12.61 1.01 -17.06
C ALA A 799 11.55 1.74 -16.21
N VAL A 800 11.98 2.71 -15.42
CA VAL A 800 11.15 3.52 -14.51
C VAL A 800 10.98 4.94 -15.05
N SER A 801 9.84 5.57 -14.77
CA SER A 801 9.58 6.96 -15.14
C SER A 801 10.13 7.89 -14.05
N PHE A 802 11.02 8.83 -14.38
CA PHE A 802 11.55 9.77 -13.40
C PHE A 802 11.91 11.09 -14.09
N GLU A 803 11.45 12.21 -13.54
CA GLU A 803 11.72 13.57 -14.07
C GLU A 803 11.35 13.75 -15.55
N GLY A 804 10.29 13.06 -16.00
CA GLY A 804 9.77 13.14 -17.37
C GLY A 804 10.43 12.20 -18.38
N ASP A 805 11.48 11.48 -17.99
CA ASP A 805 12.16 10.47 -18.80
C ASP A 805 11.82 9.05 -18.34
N LYS A 806 11.93 8.06 -19.23
CA LYS A 806 11.84 6.63 -18.90
C LYS A 806 13.17 5.93 -19.16
N LYS A 807 13.88 5.53 -18.11
CA LYS A 807 15.26 4.99 -18.16
C LYS A 807 15.41 3.77 -17.24
N SER A 808 16.47 2.98 -17.45
CA SER A 808 16.83 1.88 -16.54
C SER A 808 17.08 2.43 -15.13
N ILE A 809 16.67 1.68 -14.11
CA ILE A 809 16.90 2.11 -12.73
C ILE A 809 18.38 2.02 -12.36
N PHE A 810 19.11 1.05 -12.88
CA PHE A 810 20.56 0.96 -12.67
C PHE A 810 21.27 2.17 -13.31
N ASP A 811 20.89 2.56 -14.53
CA ASP A 811 21.41 3.76 -15.20
C ASP A 811 21.13 5.04 -14.37
N LEU A 812 19.93 5.16 -13.80
CA LEU A 812 19.57 6.32 -12.99
C LEU A 812 20.37 6.42 -11.68
N LEU A 813 20.87 5.30 -11.18
CA LEU A 813 21.55 5.16 -9.89
C LEU A 813 23.07 4.99 -10.02
N GLU A 814 23.59 4.89 -11.25
CA GLU A 814 25.00 4.69 -11.56
C GLU A 814 25.89 5.77 -10.90
N ASP A 815 27.02 5.33 -10.35
CA ASP A 815 28.07 6.15 -9.71
C ASP A 815 27.63 6.98 -8.51
N LYS A 816 26.43 6.74 -7.98
CA LYS A 816 25.92 7.46 -6.81
C LYS A 816 26.47 6.92 -5.51
N ASP A 817 26.83 7.84 -4.63
CA ASP A 817 27.16 7.48 -3.25
C ASP A 817 25.89 6.99 -2.51
N ALA A 818 26.04 6.26 -1.40
CA ALA A 818 24.94 5.52 -0.77
C ALA A 818 23.79 6.43 -0.34
N ALA A 819 24.10 7.59 0.25
CA ALA A 819 23.09 8.58 0.64
C ALA A 819 22.33 9.16 -0.56
N GLU A 820 23.02 9.49 -1.65
CA GLU A 820 22.39 10.01 -2.87
C GLU A 820 21.55 8.93 -3.57
N CYS A 821 22.08 7.70 -3.62
CA CYS A 821 21.42 6.53 -4.17
C CYS A 821 20.10 6.25 -3.42
N LEU A 822 20.10 6.27 -2.07
CA LEU A 822 18.89 6.12 -1.25
C LEU A 822 17.87 7.24 -1.51
N LYS A 823 18.32 8.49 -1.53
CA LYS A 823 17.47 9.65 -1.79
C LYS A 823 16.79 9.54 -3.16
N LYS A 824 17.54 9.14 -4.18
CA LYS A 824 17.03 8.97 -5.54
C LYS A 824 16.11 7.77 -5.66
N CYS A 825 16.42 6.63 -5.02
CA CYS A 825 15.51 5.48 -4.93
C CYS A 825 14.15 5.90 -4.33
N LYS A 826 14.16 6.70 -3.26
CA LYS A 826 12.93 7.20 -2.63
C LYS A 826 12.13 8.12 -3.56
N ALA A 827 12.81 9.02 -4.29
CA ALA A 827 12.16 9.90 -5.25
C ALA A 827 11.55 9.13 -6.43
N ILE A 828 12.28 8.17 -7.00
CA ILE A 828 11.79 7.27 -8.05
C ILE A 828 10.57 6.48 -7.56
N ALA A 829 10.60 5.96 -6.32
CA ALA A 829 9.47 5.22 -5.75
C ALA A 829 8.20 6.10 -5.61
N ALA A 830 8.35 7.39 -5.34
CA ALA A 830 7.22 8.32 -5.24
C ALA A 830 6.54 8.59 -6.60
N GLU A 831 7.31 8.58 -7.69
CA GLU A 831 6.80 8.73 -9.07
C GLU A 831 6.32 7.40 -9.69
N ASN A 832 6.70 6.26 -9.10
CA ASN A 832 6.37 4.92 -9.57
C ASN A 832 5.76 4.07 -8.43
N PRO A 833 4.58 4.45 -7.88
CA PRO A 833 4.00 3.84 -6.68
C PRO A 833 3.77 2.32 -6.75
#